data_AF-A0A0C9SWF9-F1
#
_entry.id   AF-A0A0C9SWF9-F1
#
_cell.length_a   1.000
_cell.length_b   1.000
_cell.length_c   1.000
_cell.angle_alpha   90.00
_cell.angle_beta   90.00
_cell.angle_gamma   90.00
#
_symmetry.space_group_name_H-M   'P 1'
#
loop_
_entity.id
_entity.type
_entity.pdbx_description
1 polymer ?
#
loop_
_entity_poly.entity_id
_entity_poly.type
_entity_poly.pdbx_seq_one_letter_code
_entity_poly.pdbx_strand_id
1 'polypeptide(L)'
;METKEVEIVHATHPLSQELFRLMATPQHLIKSGRSAAQVMCSTCSTARPKLQTCQRCKSVWYCSKECQRKHWPQHKTYCTPAERSKGVLKLVETLVANIAVILMLQVCAVLDLDLLNDKKKEVGFKVPFMIRVDIGIEPTEVAKFVKLCLTHEPVPETVEGLVQVNNFISHVPGRSGHAPLTPTRDKLWRTEREKANEEGKSDEPLGLLEFVNDSDFSITMPLRIDAGARKLAKDAEPFTTVSAVTGIQSEKPLTVETCMEFINLHIRADKQNQLKLRTEMTESDKAIVRGVTDKSVTKDAVRALMGKMARETLRSDLDLHASPALDLCSDFLNIMEAEEVLRASRYLSQEMFRLLATPPDVIKSGRNASKVLCTTCSIVGVKLQTCQRCKSVWYCSKECQKSDWPHHKTFCTPTDRSKGLLKLMETLVANTTISILLEVCAVLDLKLLNDKKKDVGFKFPFMIRVDIGIEPTDMLDFVKICLTDEPIPEKVQGMLQINHFFSHLPGRLGCDPLTPKREKLWHRARDEANNNGRGGDAFGLMEFVSDSGFSITIPFGIHPLAHKLAKDAEPFTTVSAITGTVTRRPMTVETCMEFINHHVRSDKQNQLKLRTEMTESDKAVIRDVPDKSIFRDAVLALRGKMARETLYAHIPRR
;
A
#
# COMPACT_ATOMS: atom_id res chain seq x y z
N MET A 1 21.36 -0.91 26.29
CA MET A 1 20.05 -0.48 25.79
C MET A 1 20.29 0.73 24.92
N GLU A 2 20.41 0.54 23.62
CA GLU A 2 20.47 1.61 22.62
C GLU A 2 19.18 1.55 21.82
N THR A 3 18.35 2.58 21.95
CA THR A 3 17.17 2.82 21.15
C THR A 3 17.59 3.05 19.70
N LYS A 4 17.50 2.02 18.85
CA LYS A 4 17.69 2.20 17.40
C LYS A 4 16.49 2.96 16.83
N GLU A 5 16.70 4.24 16.52
CA GLU A 5 15.78 5.07 15.74
C GLU A 5 15.49 4.40 14.39
N VAL A 6 14.21 4.20 14.11
CA VAL A 6 13.73 3.71 12.81
C VAL A 6 13.61 4.92 11.88
N GLU A 7 14.55 5.04 10.94
CA GLU A 7 14.52 6.10 9.93
C GLU A 7 13.51 5.71 8.83
N ILE A 8 12.34 6.36 8.83
CA ILE A 8 11.35 6.25 7.75
C ILE A 8 11.88 7.05 6.56
N VAL A 9 12.61 6.40 5.65
CA VAL A 9 13.30 7.14 4.60
C VAL A 9 12.31 7.68 3.55
N HIS A 10 11.55 6.90 2.76
CA HIS A 10 10.77 7.48 1.64
C HIS A 10 9.40 6.79 1.39
N ALA A 11 8.33 7.58 1.21
CA ALA A 11 6.96 7.14 0.97
C ALA A 11 6.56 7.38 -0.51
N THR A 12 6.89 6.47 -1.43
CA THR A 12 6.37 6.49 -2.81
C THR A 12 6.31 5.08 -3.39
N HIS A 13 5.14 4.66 -3.88
CA HIS A 13 4.89 3.32 -4.41
C HIS A 13 5.57 3.09 -5.79
N PRO A 14 6.01 1.85 -6.13
CA PRO A 14 6.63 1.54 -7.42
C PRO A 14 5.80 1.91 -8.66
N LEU A 15 4.48 1.68 -8.63
CA LEU A 15 3.57 2.07 -9.74
C LEU A 15 3.45 3.59 -9.92
N SER A 16 3.60 4.37 -8.84
CA SER A 16 3.68 5.83 -8.94
C SER A 16 4.93 6.27 -9.70
N GLN A 17 6.01 5.49 -9.66
CA GLN A 17 7.23 5.76 -10.43
C GLN A 17 7.03 5.45 -11.92
N GLU A 18 6.28 4.40 -12.27
CA GLU A 18 5.96 4.09 -13.67
C GLU A 18 5.02 5.11 -14.30
N LEU A 19 3.93 5.46 -13.60
CA LEU A 19 3.01 6.53 -14.00
C LEU A 19 3.73 7.88 -14.12
N PHE A 20 4.62 8.18 -13.17
CA PHE A 20 5.46 9.36 -13.24
C PHE A 20 6.30 9.37 -14.52
N ARG A 21 7.00 8.28 -14.86
CA ARG A 21 7.84 8.21 -16.08
C ARG A 21 7.03 8.45 -17.36
N LEU A 22 5.78 8.00 -17.42
CA LEU A 22 4.91 8.18 -18.57
C LEU A 22 4.44 9.64 -18.73
N MET A 23 4.12 10.31 -17.62
CA MET A 23 3.50 11.64 -17.63
C MET A 23 4.47 12.79 -17.37
N ALA A 24 5.68 12.50 -16.88
CA ALA A 24 6.66 13.52 -16.52
C ALA A 24 7.04 14.35 -17.74
N THR A 25 6.90 15.67 -17.61
CA THR A 25 7.26 16.59 -18.69
C THR A 25 8.77 16.50 -18.95
N PRO A 26 9.21 16.25 -20.19
CA PRO A 26 10.63 16.25 -20.53
C PRO A 26 11.30 17.60 -20.20
N GLN A 27 12.50 17.57 -19.62
CA GLN A 27 13.19 18.79 -19.17
C GLN A 27 13.40 19.85 -20.25
N HIS A 28 13.56 19.45 -21.52
CA HIS A 28 13.74 20.39 -22.61
C HIS A 28 12.44 21.20 -22.87
N LEU A 29 11.27 20.56 -22.74
CA LEU A 29 9.96 21.23 -22.84
C LEU A 29 9.72 22.17 -21.65
N ILE A 30 10.14 21.78 -20.44
CA ILE A 30 10.09 22.66 -19.26
C ILE A 30 10.97 23.90 -19.50
N LYS A 31 12.19 23.71 -20.00
CA LYS A 31 13.13 24.82 -20.27
C LYS A 31 12.61 25.77 -21.35
N SER A 32 11.99 25.25 -22.41
CA SER A 32 11.35 26.11 -23.44
C SER A 32 10.07 26.76 -22.93
N GLY A 33 9.28 26.07 -22.10
CA GLY A 33 8.01 26.54 -21.54
C GLY A 33 8.15 27.62 -20.46
N ARG A 34 9.31 27.70 -19.78
CA ARG A 34 9.64 28.78 -18.82
C ARG A 34 9.58 30.20 -19.41
N SER A 35 9.54 30.32 -20.73
CA SER A 35 9.45 31.60 -21.44
C SER A 35 8.02 32.16 -21.56
N ALA A 36 6.98 31.40 -21.16
CA ALA A 36 5.59 31.81 -21.28
C ALA A 36 5.11 32.77 -20.18
N ALA A 37 5.82 32.84 -19.04
CA ALA A 37 5.49 33.75 -17.95
C ALA A 37 6.07 35.16 -18.24
N GLN A 38 5.22 36.11 -18.58
CA GLN A 38 5.64 37.52 -18.61
C GLN A 38 5.70 38.06 -17.18
N VAL A 39 6.91 38.22 -16.65
CA VAL A 39 7.14 38.96 -15.41
C VAL A 39 6.89 40.44 -15.68
N MET A 40 6.05 41.07 -14.86
CA MET A 40 5.69 42.48 -15.00
C MET A 40 6.44 43.36 -14.00
N CYS A 41 6.64 44.63 -14.33
CA CYS A 41 7.16 45.61 -13.37
C CYS A 41 6.23 45.70 -12.15
N SER A 42 6.76 45.54 -10.94
CA SER A 42 6.02 45.62 -9.67
C SER A 42 5.42 47.02 -9.39
N THR A 43 5.82 48.04 -10.16
CA THR A 43 5.33 49.42 -9.99
C THR A 43 4.35 49.85 -11.08
N CYS A 44 4.70 49.60 -12.35
CA CYS A 44 3.93 50.08 -13.50
C CYS A 44 3.28 48.95 -14.31
N SER A 45 3.53 47.70 -13.92
CA SER A 45 2.94 46.49 -14.49
C SER A 45 3.05 46.43 -16.01
N THR A 46 4.13 46.96 -16.56
CA THR A 46 4.50 46.79 -17.96
C THR A 46 5.43 45.58 -18.06
N ALA A 47 5.10 44.63 -18.93
CA ALA A 47 5.98 43.54 -19.28
C ALA A 47 7.14 44.06 -20.14
N ARG A 48 8.38 43.66 -19.82
CA ARG A 48 9.56 43.97 -20.63
C ARG A 48 10.45 42.73 -20.75
N PRO A 49 11.21 42.57 -21.86
CA PRO A 49 12.11 41.43 -22.04
C PRO A 49 13.20 41.32 -20.96
N LYS A 50 13.57 42.46 -20.34
CA LYS A 50 14.54 42.53 -19.25
C LYS A 50 14.03 43.48 -18.17
N LEU A 51 13.74 42.95 -16.98
CA LEU A 51 13.41 43.72 -15.78
C LEU A 51 14.54 43.59 -14.75
N GLN A 52 14.74 44.63 -13.95
CA GLN A 52 15.72 44.65 -12.85
C GLN A 52 15.09 44.14 -11.55
N THR A 53 15.73 43.19 -10.89
CA THR A 53 15.28 42.69 -9.58
C THR A 53 15.76 43.57 -8.44
N CYS A 54 14.99 43.65 -7.35
CA CYS A 54 15.53 44.17 -6.09
C CYS A 54 16.74 43.34 -5.65
N GLN A 55 17.86 44.00 -5.34
CA GLN A 55 19.11 43.30 -5.01
C GLN A 55 19.09 42.65 -3.61
N ARG A 56 18.25 43.16 -2.71
CA ARG A 56 18.10 42.65 -1.35
C ARG A 56 17.24 41.38 -1.30
N CYS A 57 15.98 41.46 -1.74
CA CYS A 57 15.04 40.34 -1.65
C CYS A 57 14.92 39.50 -2.93
N LYS A 58 15.32 40.03 -4.09
CA LYS A 58 15.22 39.36 -5.41
C LYS A 58 13.80 38.86 -5.77
N SER A 59 12.76 39.33 -5.08
CA SER A 59 11.36 38.90 -5.19
C SER A 59 10.45 39.86 -5.98
N VAL A 60 10.98 41.01 -6.40
CA VAL A 60 10.25 42.06 -7.14
C VAL A 60 11.08 42.55 -8.32
N TRP A 61 10.40 42.97 -9.39
CA TRP A 61 11.01 43.34 -10.67
C TRP A 61 10.60 44.75 -11.10
N TYR A 62 11.50 45.50 -11.70
CA TYR A 62 11.29 46.87 -12.10
C TYR A 62 11.78 47.12 -13.52
N CYS A 63 11.01 47.84 -14.32
CA CYS A 63 11.45 48.24 -15.65
C CYS A 63 12.49 49.37 -15.63
N SER A 64 12.57 50.13 -14.54
CA SER A 64 13.54 51.20 -14.32
C SER A 64 13.82 51.42 -12.83
N LYS A 65 14.91 52.12 -12.51
CA LYS A 65 15.20 52.57 -11.14
C LYS A 65 14.13 53.53 -10.59
N GLU A 66 13.43 54.27 -11.45
CA GLU A 66 12.34 55.16 -11.03
C GLU A 66 11.16 54.34 -10.51
N CYS A 67 10.80 53.26 -11.21
CA CYS A 67 9.77 52.33 -10.76
C CYS A 67 10.15 51.72 -9.41
N GLN A 68 11.41 51.30 -9.23
CA GLN A 68 11.88 50.80 -7.94
C GLN A 68 11.75 51.85 -6.83
N ARG A 69 12.16 53.10 -7.06
CA ARG A 69 12.07 54.19 -6.08
C ARG A 69 10.62 54.51 -5.71
N LYS A 70 9.70 54.49 -6.68
CA LYS A 70 8.28 54.76 -6.44
C LYS A 70 7.61 53.65 -5.61
N HIS A 71 8.01 52.39 -5.80
CA HIS A 71 7.51 51.27 -4.99
C HIS A 71 8.23 51.13 -3.63
N TRP A 72 9.40 51.73 -3.46
CA TRP A 72 10.23 51.57 -2.25
C TRP A 72 9.54 51.89 -0.91
N PRO A 73 8.73 52.95 -0.77
CA PRO A 73 8.06 53.26 0.51
C PRO A 73 7.19 52.12 1.02
N GLN A 74 6.53 51.41 0.11
CA GLN A 74 5.74 50.22 0.41
C GLN A 74 6.68 49.01 0.56
N HIS A 75 7.55 48.77 -0.43
CA HIS A 75 8.43 47.61 -0.49
C HIS A 75 9.35 47.44 0.72
N LYS A 76 9.90 48.53 1.25
CA LYS A 76 10.89 48.48 2.34
C LYS A 76 10.36 47.81 3.60
N THR A 77 9.05 47.84 3.83
CA THR A 77 8.42 47.31 5.05
C THR A 77 8.48 45.78 5.12
N TYR A 78 8.59 45.12 3.97
CA TYR A 78 8.63 43.65 3.82
C TYR A 78 9.85 43.18 2.99
N CYS A 79 10.85 44.04 2.79
CA CYS A 79 12.05 43.69 2.02
C CYS A 79 13.08 42.95 2.89
N THR A 80 13.07 41.62 2.82
CA THR A 80 14.00 40.75 3.54
C THR A 80 15.23 40.40 2.70
N PRO A 81 16.42 40.18 3.29
CA PRO A 81 17.56 39.60 2.57
C PRO A 81 17.16 38.26 1.96
N ALA A 82 17.47 38.07 0.68
CA ALA A 82 17.18 36.85 -0.03
C ALA A 82 18.07 35.72 0.52
N GLU A 83 17.55 34.87 1.40
CA GLU A 83 18.18 33.57 1.71
C GLU A 83 18.32 32.72 0.44
N ARG A 84 17.33 32.83 -0.47
CA ARG A 84 17.39 32.24 -1.81
C ARG A 84 17.44 33.30 -2.90
N SER A 85 18.47 33.24 -3.74
CA SER A 85 18.51 34.05 -4.96
C SER A 85 17.66 33.44 -6.08
N LYS A 86 16.53 34.09 -6.44
CA LYS A 86 15.65 33.76 -7.59
C LYS A 86 14.74 32.51 -7.46
N GLY A 87 14.54 31.95 -6.26
CA GLY A 87 13.91 30.63 -6.07
C GLY A 87 12.43 30.52 -6.46
N VAL A 88 11.54 31.29 -5.82
CA VAL A 88 10.08 31.06 -5.91
C VAL A 88 9.49 31.38 -7.29
N LEU A 89 9.89 32.49 -7.92
CA LEU A 89 9.44 32.78 -9.29
C LEU A 89 9.84 31.66 -10.24
N LYS A 90 11.10 31.22 -10.19
CA LYS A 90 11.59 30.14 -11.04
C LYS A 90 10.84 28.83 -10.79
N LEU A 91 10.46 28.56 -9.55
CA LEU A 91 9.63 27.40 -9.20
C LEU A 91 8.22 27.55 -9.76
N VAL A 92 7.59 28.72 -9.68
CA VAL A 92 6.26 29.00 -10.26
C VAL A 92 6.29 28.90 -11.79
N GLU A 93 7.27 29.52 -12.45
CA GLU A 93 7.49 29.40 -13.90
C GLU A 93 7.72 27.94 -14.32
N THR A 94 8.44 27.19 -13.49
CA THR A 94 8.66 25.76 -13.73
C THR A 94 7.37 24.96 -13.52
N LEU A 95 6.58 25.28 -12.50
CA LEU A 95 5.31 24.61 -12.18
C LEU A 95 4.33 24.73 -13.34
N VAL A 96 4.16 25.93 -13.89
CA VAL A 96 3.27 26.16 -15.04
C VAL A 96 3.83 25.66 -16.38
N ALA A 97 5.15 25.43 -16.47
CA ALA A 97 5.78 24.81 -17.63
C ALA A 97 5.72 23.27 -17.62
N ASN A 98 5.27 22.65 -16.51
CA ASN A 98 5.01 21.20 -16.46
C ASN A 98 3.62 20.90 -17.01
N ILE A 99 3.55 20.16 -18.12
CA ILE A 99 2.33 19.92 -18.91
C ILE A 99 1.25 19.24 -18.07
N ALA A 100 1.60 18.18 -17.33
CA ALA A 100 0.64 17.47 -16.48
C ALA A 100 0.12 18.36 -15.34
N VAL A 101 0.98 19.19 -14.76
CA VAL A 101 0.61 20.07 -13.63
C VAL A 101 -0.32 21.19 -14.10
N ILE A 102 0.03 21.90 -15.19
CA ILE A 102 -0.80 22.98 -15.71
C ILE A 102 -2.14 22.48 -16.25
N LEU A 103 -2.16 21.30 -16.88
CA LEU A 103 -3.40 20.67 -17.34
C LEU A 103 -4.34 20.41 -16.16
N MET A 104 -3.84 19.84 -15.06
CA MET A 104 -4.67 19.58 -13.87
C MET A 104 -5.11 20.86 -13.16
N LEU A 105 -4.31 21.93 -13.16
CA LEU A 105 -4.75 23.24 -12.66
C LEU A 105 -5.88 23.84 -13.53
N GLN A 106 -5.83 23.65 -14.85
CA GLN A 106 -6.92 24.05 -15.75
C GLN A 106 -8.18 23.23 -15.50
N VAL A 107 -8.06 21.92 -15.22
CA VAL A 107 -9.20 21.06 -14.85
C VAL A 107 -9.82 21.54 -13.54
N CYS A 108 -9.01 21.86 -12.52
CA CYS A 108 -9.51 22.50 -11.30
C CYS A 108 -10.33 23.75 -11.61
N ALA A 109 -9.84 24.62 -12.51
CA ALA A 109 -10.56 25.84 -12.90
C ALA A 109 -11.91 25.55 -13.57
N VAL A 110 -11.95 24.55 -14.47
CA VAL A 110 -13.20 24.14 -15.14
C VAL A 110 -14.24 23.64 -14.15
N LEU A 111 -13.82 22.82 -13.19
CA LEU A 111 -14.70 22.23 -12.17
C LEU A 111 -15.17 23.28 -11.15
N ASP A 112 -14.25 24.06 -10.58
CA ASP A 112 -14.55 25.02 -9.51
C ASP A 112 -15.41 26.20 -10.00
N LEU A 113 -15.12 26.72 -11.20
CA LEU A 113 -15.93 27.77 -11.83
C LEU A 113 -17.18 27.21 -12.53
N ASP A 114 -17.30 25.89 -12.68
CA ASP A 114 -18.37 25.22 -13.44
C ASP A 114 -18.48 25.78 -14.88
N LEU A 115 -17.34 25.80 -15.60
CA LEU A 115 -17.24 26.41 -16.95
C LEU A 115 -17.94 25.59 -18.05
N LEU A 116 -18.35 24.36 -17.75
CA LEU A 116 -19.14 23.53 -18.67
C LEU A 116 -20.63 23.90 -18.66
N ASN A 117 -21.06 24.69 -17.69
CA ASN A 117 -22.45 25.12 -17.56
C ASN A 117 -22.79 26.23 -18.57
N ASP A 118 -23.84 26.00 -19.34
CA ASP A 118 -24.34 26.92 -20.34
C ASP A 118 -24.69 28.32 -19.79
N LYS A 119 -25.05 28.41 -18.52
CA LYS A 119 -25.34 29.70 -17.84
C LYS A 119 -24.09 30.53 -17.57
N LYS A 120 -22.89 29.95 -17.68
CA LYS A 120 -21.60 30.60 -17.41
C LYS A 120 -20.75 30.82 -18.66
N LYS A 121 -21.35 30.70 -19.86
CA LYS A 121 -20.67 30.91 -21.16
C LYS A 121 -19.97 32.25 -21.35
N GLU A 122 -20.30 33.27 -20.55
CA GLU A 122 -19.63 34.57 -20.59
C GLU A 122 -18.33 34.62 -19.79
N VAL A 123 -18.13 33.71 -18.83
CA VAL A 123 -16.98 33.65 -17.93
C VAL A 123 -15.75 33.17 -18.70
N GLY A 124 -14.67 33.94 -18.60
CA GLY A 124 -13.44 33.75 -19.37
C GLY A 124 -13.48 34.36 -20.78
N PHE A 125 -14.61 34.92 -21.21
CA PHE A 125 -14.76 35.54 -22.54
C PHE A 125 -15.08 37.03 -22.44
N LYS A 126 -16.21 37.36 -21.84
CA LYS A 126 -16.66 38.74 -21.59
C LYS A 126 -16.31 39.22 -20.19
N VAL A 127 -16.26 38.27 -19.25
CA VAL A 127 -16.00 38.53 -17.83
C VAL A 127 -14.79 37.70 -17.40
N PRO A 128 -13.75 38.29 -16.78
CA PRO A 128 -12.59 37.54 -16.32
C PRO A 128 -12.98 36.59 -15.18
N PHE A 129 -12.21 35.52 -15.00
CA PHE A 129 -12.14 34.77 -13.75
C PHE A 129 -10.74 34.89 -13.15
N MET A 130 -10.63 34.59 -11.86
CA MET A 130 -9.42 34.70 -11.07
C MET A 130 -9.21 33.44 -10.23
N ILE A 131 -8.03 32.83 -10.32
CA ILE A 131 -7.64 31.62 -9.59
C ILE A 131 -6.45 31.89 -8.68
N ARG A 132 -6.63 31.73 -7.37
CA ARG A 132 -5.55 31.77 -6.39
C ARG A 132 -5.09 30.35 -6.06
N VAL A 133 -3.79 30.11 -6.14
CA VAL A 133 -3.14 28.86 -5.75
C VAL A 133 -2.13 29.16 -4.66
N ASP A 134 -2.40 28.66 -3.46
CA ASP A 134 -1.44 28.77 -2.35
C ASP A 134 -0.44 27.60 -2.47
N ILE A 135 0.85 27.91 -2.53
CA ILE A 135 1.94 26.93 -2.65
C ILE A 135 2.85 26.94 -1.42
N GLY A 136 3.37 25.77 -1.06
CA GLY A 136 4.33 25.58 0.02
C GLY A 136 5.56 24.80 -0.44
N ILE A 137 6.64 24.88 0.34
CA ILE A 137 7.80 23.98 0.20
C ILE A 137 7.75 23.00 1.36
N GLU A 138 7.56 21.72 1.06
CA GLU A 138 7.53 20.63 2.05
C GLU A 138 8.79 19.76 1.93
N PRO A 139 9.27 19.12 3.01
CA PRO A 139 10.36 18.14 2.92
C PRO A 139 10.06 17.04 1.91
N THR A 140 11.08 16.59 1.20
CA THR A 140 10.97 15.46 0.25
C THR A 140 10.69 14.13 0.95
N GLU A 141 11.04 14.02 2.23
CA GLU A 141 10.86 12.84 3.07
C GLU A 141 9.73 13.06 4.08
N VAL A 142 8.74 12.17 4.07
CA VAL A 142 7.58 12.26 4.96
C VAL A 142 8.00 12.21 6.43
N ALA A 143 9.05 11.47 6.79
CA ALA A 143 9.54 11.45 8.16
C ALA A 143 10.09 12.80 8.63
N LYS A 144 10.75 13.54 7.73
CA LYS A 144 11.23 14.90 8.04
C LYS A 144 10.06 15.86 8.19
N PHE A 145 8.98 15.67 7.42
CA PHE A 145 7.73 16.41 7.61
C PHE A 145 7.11 16.09 8.99
N VAL A 146 6.96 14.82 9.35
CA VAL A 146 6.41 14.39 10.65
C VAL A 146 7.26 14.90 11.82
N LYS A 147 8.58 14.78 11.74
CA LYS A 147 9.51 15.32 12.76
C LYS A 147 9.34 16.83 12.91
N LEU A 148 9.30 17.59 11.81
CA LEU A 148 9.06 19.04 11.86
C LEU A 148 7.70 19.40 12.45
N CYS A 149 6.66 18.58 12.26
CA CYS A 149 5.32 18.85 12.78
C CYS A 149 5.17 18.50 14.27
N LEU A 150 5.71 17.36 14.70
CA LEU A 150 5.32 16.71 15.96
C LEU A 150 6.42 16.65 17.02
N THR A 151 7.68 16.90 16.66
CA THR A 151 8.79 16.79 17.62
C THR A 151 9.61 18.07 17.70
N HIS A 152 10.27 18.28 18.84
CA HIS A 152 11.27 19.35 19.02
C HIS A 152 12.68 18.88 18.67
N GLU A 153 12.81 17.73 18.00
CA GLU A 153 14.10 17.17 17.63
C GLU A 153 14.78 18.02 16.54
N PRO A 154 16.12 18.16 16.60
CA PRO A 154 16.85 18.88 15.57
C PRO A 154 16.77 18.14 14.23
N VAL A 155 16.38 18.87 13.18
CA VAL A 155 16.41 18.41 11.79
C VAL A 155 17.70 18.93 11.15
N PRO A 156 18.34 18.22 10.19
CA PRO A 156 19.56 18.71 9.54
C PRO A 156 19.45 20.17 9.07
N GLU A 157 20.55 20.92 9.13
CA GLU A 157 20.59 22.33 8.71
C GLU A 157 20.07 22.51 7.28
N THR A 158 20.46 21.60 6.38
CA THR A 158 19.99 21.55 5.00
C THR A 158 18.93 20.45 4.83
N VAL A 159 17.74 20.84 4.41
CA VAL A 159 16.63 19.91 4.11
C VAL A 159 16.20 20.14 2.66
N GLU A 160 16.26 19.09 1.83
CA GLU A 160 15.68 19.18 0.49
C GLU A 160 14.15 19.21 0.59
N GLY A 161 13.55 20.22 -0.04
CA GLY A 161 12.11 20.39 -0.15
C GLY A 161 11.62 20.32 -1.59
N LEU A 162 10.31 20.18 -1.74
CA LEU A 162 9.60 20.14 -3.01
C LEU A 162 8.39 21.07 -2.95
N VAL A 163 8.02 21.65 -4.10
CA VAL A 163 6.81 22.50 -4.21
C VAL A 163 5.56 21.64 -4.04
N GLN A 164 4.60 22.12 -3.26
CA GLN A 164 3.27 21.54 -3.10
C GLN A 164 2.20 22.59 -3.28
N VAL A 165 1.05 22.17 -3.81
CA VAL A 165 -0.17 22.96 -3.87
C VAL A 165 -0.95 22.73 -2.58
N ASN A 166 -1.02 23.77 -1.75
CA ASN A 166 -1.67 23.72 -0.45
C ASN A 166 -3.14 24.11 -0.53
N ASN A 167 -3.54 24.90 -1.53
CA ASN A 167 -4.92 25.34 -1.70
C ASN A 167 -5.18 25.85 -3.12
N PHE A 168 -6.43 25.79 -3.55
CA PHE A 168 -6.90 26.30 -4.83
C PHE A 168 -8.26 26.97 -4.62
N ILE A 169 -8.40 28.22 -5.04
CA ILE A 169 -9.66 28.97 -4.96
C ILE A 169 -9.85 29.71 -6.28
N SER A 170 -11.00 29.53 -6.93
CA SER A 170 -11.38 30.36 -8.07
C SER A 170 -12.60 31.24 -7.77
N HIS A 171 -12.69 32.37 -8.44
CA HIS A 171 -13.84 33.26 -8.36
C HIS A 171 -13.99 34.13 -9.61
N VAL A 172 -15.16 34.76 -9.75
CA VAL A 172 -15.41 35.78 -10.77
C VAL A 172 -15.34 37.16 -10.10
N PRO A 173 -14.32 37.99 -10.41
CA PRO A 173 -14.16 39.31 -9.80
C PRO A 173 -15.40 40.20 -10.00
N GLY A 174 -15.79 40.92 -8.95
CA GLY A 174 -16.99 41.77 -8.96
C GLY A 174 -18.32 41.03 -8.84
N ARG A 175 -18.30 39.71 -8.59
CA ARG A 175 -19.50 38.89 -8.32
C ARG A 175 -19.37 38.16 -6.99
N SER A 176 -20.51 37.77 -6.41
CA SER A 176 -20.59 36.92 -5.22
C SER A 176 -19.75 37.39 -4.02
N GLY A 177 -19.67 38.71 -3.81
CA GLY A 177 -18.91 39.31 -2.69
C GLY A 177 -17.41 39.47 -2.94
N HIS A 178 -16.90 39.10 -4.12
CA HIS A 178 -15.49 39.32 -4.48
C HIS A 178 -15.27 40.73 -5.06
N ALA A 179 -14.18 41.36 -4.65
CA ALA A 179 -13.76 42.64 -5.19
C ALA A 179 -13.53 42.55 -6.72
N PRO A 180 -13.78 43.64 -7.47
CA PRO A 180 -13.35 43.73 -8.86
C PRO A 180 -11.83 43.57 -9.00
N LEU A 181 -11.38 43.23 -10.22
CA LEU A 181 -9.94 43.24 -10.51
C LEU A 181 -9.37 44.64 -10.27
N THR A 182 -8.13 44.69 -9.78
CA THR A 182 -7.38 45.94 -9.75
C THR A 182 -7.22 46.46 -11.18
N PRO A 183 -7.12 47.80 -11.40
CA PRO A 183 -6.96 48.36 -12.74
C PRO A 183 -5.81 47.72 -13.54
N THR A 184 -4.74 47.35 -12.84
CA THR A 184 -3.60 46.62 -13.38
C THR A 184 -3.98 45.23 -13.91
N ARG A 185 -4.70 44.43 -13.11
CA ARG A 185 -5.09 43.07 -13.48
C ARG A 185 -6.15 43.07 -14.58
N ASP A 186 -7.08 44.02 -14.54
CA ASP A 186 -8.07 44.22 -15.61
C ASP A 186 -7.37 44.55 -16.94
N LYS A 187 -6.40 45.47 -16.93
CA LYS A 187 -5.60 45.79 -18.12
C LYS A 187 -4.83 44.57 -18.67
N LEU A 188 -4.18 43.80 -17.78
CA LEU A 188 -3.48 42.57 -18.16
C LEU A 188 -4.44 41.58 -18.85
N TRP A 189 -5.60 41.31 -18.23
CA TRP A 189 -6.58 40.39 -18.79
C TRP A 189 -7.08 40.84 -20.17
N ARG A 190 -7.42 42.13 -20.33
CA ARG A 190 -7.88 42.68 -21.62
C ARG A 190 -6.82 42.52 -22.71
N THR A 191 -5.57 42.84 -22.40
CA THR A 191 -4.46 42.76 -23.35
C THR A 191 -4.23 41.32 -23.83
N GLU A 192 -4.25 40.36 -22.90
CA GLU A 192 -4.09 38.93 -23.26
C GLU A 192 -5.34 38.36 -23.92
N ARG A 193 -6.52 38.93 -23.69
CA ARG A 193 -7.75 38.58 -24.41
C ARG A 193 -7.71 39.04 -25.86
N GLU A 194 -7.29 40.27 -26.11
CA GLU A 194 -7.09 40.79 -27.46
C GLU A 194 -6.08 39.93 -28.24
N LYS A 195 -4.92 39.65 -27.62
CA LYS A 195 -3.89 38.78 -28.21
C LYS A 195 -4.41 37.37 -28.52
N ALA A 196 -5.16 36.75 -27.61
CA ALA A 196 -5.73 35.42 -27.86
C ALA A 196 -6.71 35.42 -29.04
N ASN A 197 -7.48 36.50 -29.23
CA ASN A 197 -8.38 36.63 -30.38
C ASN A 197 -7.59 36.73 -31.70
N GLU A 198 -6.49 37.48 -31.70
CA GLU A 198 -5.59 37.59 -32.86
C GLU A 198 -4.91 36.25 -33.21
N GLU A 199 -4.56 35.44 -32.20
CA GLU A 199 -3.99 34.10 -32.36
C GLU A 199 -5.04 33.02 -32.79
N GLY A 200 -6.29 33.40 -33.02
CA GLY A 200 -7.37 32.46 -33.38
C GLY A 200 -7.83 31.58 -32.21
N LYS A 201 -7.57 31.99 -30.97
CA LYS A 201 -7.92 31.30 -29.73
C LYS A 201 -9.07 31.99 -28.98
N SER A 202 -10.03 32.54 -29.71
CA SER A 202 -11.17 33.28 -29.17
C SER A 202 -12.21 32.38 -28.48
N ASP A 203 -12.17 31.07 -28.73
CA ASP A 203 -13.04 30.05 -28.16
C ASP A 203 -12.50 29.41 -26.85
N GLU A 204 -11.30 29.82 -26.42
CA GLU A 204 -10.67 29.38 -25.16
C GLU A 204 -10.96 30.38 -24.03
N PRO A 205 -11.58 29.94 -22.91
CA PRO A 205 -11.76 30.79 -21.73
C PRO A 205 -10.40 31.27 -21.19
N LEU A 206 -10.30 32.53 -20.78
CA LEU A 206 -9.09 33.10 -20.17
C LEU A 206 -9.42 33.84 -18.88
N GLY A 207 -8.60 33.58 -17.88
CA GLY A 207 -8.60 34.32 -16.63
C GLY A 207 -7.17 34.60 -16.18
N LEU A 208 -7.05 34.94 -14.92
CA LEU A 208 -5.76 35.19 -14.27
C LEU A 208 -5.50 34.12 -13.21
N LEU A 209 -4.28 33.64 -13.16
CA LEU A 209 -3.76 32.68 -12.19
C LEU A 209 -2.75 33.39 -11.30
N GLU A 210 -2.96 33.30 -9.99
CA GLU A 210 -2.13 33.91 -8.95
C GLU A 210 -1.55 32.81 -8.07
N PHE A 211 -0.23 32.78 -7.97
CA PHE A 211 0.45 31.96 -6.98
C PHE A 211 0.79 32.79 -5.75
N VAL A 212 0.44 32.28 -4.59
CA VAL A 212 0.73 32.88 -3.28
C VAL A 212 1.56 31.90 -2.47
N ASN A 213 2.54 32.39 -1.73
CA ASN A 213 3.32 31.62 -0.76
C ASN A 213 3.33 32.36 0.60
N ASP A 214 4.22 32.00 1.53
CA ASP A 214 4.38 32.70 2.82
C ASP A 214 5.01 34.11 2.73
N SER A 215 5.20 34.65 1.51
CA SER A 215 5.63 36.04 1.34
C SER A 215 4.44 36.94 1.06
N ASP A 216 4.58 38.24 1.36
CA ASP A 216 3.58 39.27 1.03
C ASP A 216 3.43 39.53 -0.49
N PHE A 217 4.01 38.68 -1.33
CA PHE A 217 4.02 38.79 -2.77
C PHE A 217 3.27 37.63 -3.40
N SER A 218 2.51 37.97 -4.44
CA SER A 218 1.90 37.00 -5.32
C SER A 218 2.38 37.17 -6.75
N ILE A 219 2.39 36.08 -7.49
CA ILE A 219 2.80 36.04 -8.90
C ILE A 219 1.54 35.82 -9.73
N THR A 220 1.11 36.83 -10.47
CA THR A 220 -0.07 36.77 -11.34
C THR A 220 0.34 36.59 -12.81
N MET A 221 -0.34 35.70 -13.53
CA MET A 221 -0.15 35.45 -14.96
C MET A 221 -1.47 35.11 -15.65
N PRO A 222 -1.59 35.30 -16.99
CA PRO A 222 -2.76 34.84 -17.72
C PRO A 222 -2.82 33.31 -17.77
N LEU A 223 -4.03 32.75 -17.69
CA LEU A 223 -4.30 31.33 -17.86
C LEU A 223 -5.40 31.14 -18.90
N ARG A 224 -5.06 30.50 -20.03
CA ARG A 224 -6.03 29.97 -20.99
C ARG A 224 -6.44 28.57 -20.58
N ILE A 225 -7.72 28.24 -20.72
CA ILE A 225 -8.24 26.89 -20.49
C ILE A 225 -8.27 26.15 -21.83
N ASP A 226 -7.36 25.18 -21.98
CA ASP A 226 -7.23 24.39 -23.19
C ASP A 226 -8.45 23.48 -23.44
N ALA A 227 -8.72 23.15 -24.70
CA ALA A 227 -9.79 22.23 -25.08
C ALA A 227 -9.64 20.84 -24.43
N GLY A 228 -8.41 20.35 -24.24
CA GLY A 228 -8.10 19.10 -23.55
C GLY A 228 -8.52 19.13 -22.08
N ALA A 229 -8.30 20.24 -21.36
CA ALA A 229 -8.74 20.39 -19.97
C ALA A 229 -10.27 20.38 -19.86
N ARG A 230 -10.97 21.06 -20.78
CA ARG A 230 -12.44 21.05 -20.85
C ARG A 230 -12.97 19.66 -21.16
N LYS A 231 -12.32 18.93 -22.07
CA LYS A 231 -12.68 17.56 -22.41
C LYS A 231 -12.51 16.63 -21.20
N LEU A 232 -11.35 16.67 -20.54
CA LEU A 232 -11.08 15.81 -19.38
C LEU A 232 -12.09 16.07 -18.24
N ALA A 233 -12.40 17.35 -17.97
CA ALA A 233 -13.41 17.72 -17.00
C ALA A 233 -14.83 17.27 -17.39
N LYS A 234 -15.15 17.27 -18.70
CA LYS A 234 -16.44 16.83 -19.23
C LYS A 234 -16.61 15.32 -19.16
N ASP A 235 -15.56 14.58 -19.52
CA ASP A 235 -15.56 13.12 -19.49
C ASP A 235 -15.61 12.62 -18.03
N ALA A 236 -15.02 13.38 -17.11
CA ALA A 236 -15.08 13.18 -15.65
C ALA A 236 -14.71 11.76 -15.21
N GLU A 237 -13.86 11.08 -15.99
CA GLU A 237 -13.42 9.72 -15.70
C GLU A 237 -12.67 9.67 -14.36
N PRO A 238 -13.02 8.72 -13.46
CA PRO A 238 -12.24 8.49 -12.26
C PRO A 238 -10.81 8.11 -12.60
N PHE A 239 -9.85 8.49 -11.75
CA PHE A 239 -8.46 8.09 -11.92
C PHE A 239 -7.93 7.39 -10.67
N THR A 240 -7.05 6.43 -10.89
CA THR A 240 -6.45 5.64 -9.82
C THR A 240 -5.28 6.39 -9.21
N THR A 241 -5.37 6.70 -7.91
CA THR A 241 -4.27 7.22 -7.11
C THR A 241 -3.68 6.13 -6.26
N VAL A 242 -2.36 6.17 -6.04
CA VAL A 242 -1.66 5.26 -5.14
C VAL A 242 -1.14 6.05 -3.96
N SER A 243 -1.60 5.72 -2.75
CA SER A 243 -1.13 6.41 -1.55
C SER A 243 0.37 6.21 -1.36
N ALA A 244 1.08 7.33 -1.17
CA ALA A 244 2.50 7.35 -0.85
C ALA A 244 2.83 6.60 0.45
N VAL A 245 1.94 6.70 1.43
CA VAL A 245 2.10 6.15 2.79
C VAL A 245 1.53 4.74 2.90
N THR A 246 0.38 4.48 2.26
CA THR A 246 -0.35 3.21 2.41
C THR A 246 -0.27 2.27 1.20
N GLY A 247 0.25 2.72 0.06
CA GLY A 247 0.35 1.92 -1.17
C GLY A 247 -1.00 1.59 -1.84
N ILE A 248 -2.11 1.96 -1.21
CA ILE A 248 -3.47 1.67 -1.66
C ILE A 248 -3.77 2.38 -2.97
N GLN A 249 -4.22 1.59 -3.94
CA GLN A 249 -4.90 2.09 -5.12
C GLN A 249 -6.34 2.44 -4.80
N SER A 250 -6.72 3.69 -5.04
CA SER A 250 -8.10 4.15 -4.94
C SER A 250 -8.49 4.84 -6.23
N GLU A 251 -9.61 4.43 -6.82
CA GLU A 251 -10.29 5.23 -7.83
C GLU A 251 -10.88 6.46 -7.15
N LYS A 252 -10.43 7.62 -7.59
CA LYS A 252 -10.91 8.90 -7.08
C LYS A 252 -11.74 9.59 -8.16
N PRO A 253 -12.92 10.14 -7.80
CA PRO A 253 -13.69 10.94 -8.75
C PRO A 253 -12.88 12.18 -9.14
N LEU A 254 -13.12 12.70 -10.34
CA LEU A 254 -12.49 13.93 -10.79
C LEU A 254 -13.14 15.14 -10.09
N THR A 255 -12.45 15.68 -9.09
CA THR A 255 -12.87 16.82 -8.26
C THR A 255 -11.70 17.80 -8.12
N VAL A 256 -11.94 19.02 -7.64
CA VAL A 256 -10.87 20.00 -7.43
C VAL A 256 -9.84 19.47 -6.42
N GLU A 257 -10.31 18.82 -5.35
CA GLU A 257 -9.49 18.23 -4.30
C GLU A 257 -8.61 17.09 -4.81
N THR A 258 -9.19 16.18 -5.58
CA THR A 258 -8.45 15.03 -6.13
C THR A 258 -7.48 15.47 -7.22
N CYS A 259 -7.79 16.54 -7.98
CA CYS A 259 -6.86 17.14 -8.93
C CYS A 259 -5.64 17.77 -8.23
N MET A 260 -5.83 18.49 -7.12
CA MET A 260 -4.73 19.00 -6.30
C MET A 260 -3.87 17.86 -5.73
N GLU A 261 -4.51 16.81 -5.24
CA GLU A 261 -3.81 15.62 -4.73
C GLU A 261 -2.97 14.93 -5.82
N PHE A 262 -3.50 14.79 -7.04
CA PHE A 262 -2.75 14.27 -8.18
C PHE A 262 -1.49 15.09 -8.45
N ILE A 263 -1.60 16.43 -8.47
CA ILE A 263 -0.46 17.32 -8.70
C ILE A 263 0.61 17.06 -7.62
N ASN A 264 0.20 17.01 -6.35
CA ASN A 264 1.10 16.81 -5.22
C ASN A 264 1.79 15.43 -5.27
N LEU A 265 1.05 14.36 -5.57
CA LEU A 265 1.59 13.01 -5.73
C LEU A 265 2.53 12.90 -6.93
N HIS A 266 2.22 13.55 -8.05
CA HIS A 266 3.07 13.58 -9.24
C HIS A 266 4.41 14.26 -8.94
N ILE A 267 4.40 15.37 -8.18
CA ILE A 267 5.64 16.05 -7.75
C ILE A 267 6.43 15.18 -6.75
N ARG A 268 5.76 14.55 -5.79
CA ARG A 268 6.41 13.65 -4.81
C ARG A 268 7.04 12.42 -5.46
N ALA A 269 6.46 11.90 -6.54
CA ALA A 269 6.99 10.77 -7.29
C ALA A 269 8.32 11.10 -8.01
N ASP A 270 8.63 12.37 -8.27
CA ASP A 270 9.84 12.78 -8.97
C ASP A 270 11.11 12.68 -8.12
N LYS A 271 11.66 11.46 -7.97
CA LYS A 271 12.89 11.20 -7.17
C LYS A 271 14.16 11.82 -7.74
N GLN A 272 14.19 12.12 -9.04
CA GLN A 272 15.40 12.57 -9.75
C GLN A 272 15.37 14.06 -10.10
N ASN A 273 14.40 14.81 -9.57
CA ASN A 273 14.20 16.23 -9.85
C ASN A 273 14.11 16.51 -11.37
N GLN A 274 13.40 15.64 -12.10
CA GLN A 274 13.09 15.78 -13.52
C GLN A 274 12.16 16.95 -13.79
N LEU A 275 11.14 17.17 -12.95
CA LEU A 275 10.21 18.29 -13.05
C LEU A 275 10.84 19.63 -12.66
N LYS A 276 12.04 19.61 -12.03
CA LYS A 276 12.77 20.78 -11.54
C LYS A 276 12.01 21.59 -10.46
N LEU A 277 11.23 20.90 -9.63
CA LEU A 277 10.39 21.47 -8.57
C LEU A 277 10.94 21.23 -7.15
N ARG A 278 12.18 20.74 -7.01
CA ARG A 278 12.88 20.63 -5.72
C ARG A 278 13.80 21.81 -5.44
N THR A 279 13.91 22.19 -4.17
CA THR A 279 14.78 23.27 -3.66
C THR A 279 15.12 23.02 -2.18
N GLU A 280 16.24 23.53 -1.69
CA GLU A 280 16.59 23.46 -0.25
C GLU A 280 15.69 24.36 0.60
N MET A 281 15.01 23.83 1.61
CA MET A 281 14.09 24.52 2.54
C MET A 281 14.75 25.65 3.33
N THR A 282 14.10 26.82 3.37
CA THR A 282 14.47 27.95 4.25
C THR A 282 13.97 27.74 5.67
N GLU A 283 14.46 28.53 6.62
CA GLU A 283 13.90 28.50 7.99
C GLU A 283 12.43 28.95 8.03
N SER A 284 12.02 29.85 7.13
CA SER A 284 10.59 30.21 6.99
C SER A 284 9.75 29.01 6.55
N ASP A 285 10.24 28.22 5.58
CA ASP A 285 9.53 27.02 5.13
C ASP A 285 9.37 26.00 6.28
N LYS A 286 10.44 25.77 7.05
CA LYS A 286 10.41 24.87 8.22
C LYS A 286 9.47 25.39 9.31
N ALA A 287 9.42 26.72 9.52
CA ALA A 287 8.52 27.34 10.49
C ALA A 287 7.03 27.18 10.12
N ILE A 288 6.68 27.23 8.83
CA ILE A 288 5.30 26.96 8.38
C ILE A 288 4.90 25.52 8.71
N VAL A 289 5.78 24.55 8.45
CA VAL A 289 5.52 23.13 8.76
C VAL A 289 5.38 22.92 10.27
N ARG A 290 6.23 23.53 11.09
CA ARG A 290 6.12 23.49 12.56
C ARG A 290 4.82 24.11 13.07
N GLY A 291 4.33 25.16 12.40
CA GLY A 291 3.15 25.91 12.83
C GLY A 291 1.83 25.15 12.74
N VAL A 292 1.77 23.99 12.07
CA VAL A 292 0.50 23.27 11.87
C VAL A 292 -0.11 22.67 13.14
N THR A 293 0.71 22.46 14.18
CA THR A 293 0.29 21.95 15.50
C THR A 293 0.00 23.06 16.51
N ASP A 294 0.47 24.28 16.26
CA ASP A 294 0.24 25.43 17.12
C ASP A 294 -1.03 26.19 16.69
N LYS A 295 -2.12 25.98 17.43
CA LYS A 295 -3.41 26.64 17.20
C LYS A 295 -3.37 28.17 17.35
N SER A 296 -2.30 28.74 17.90
CA SER A 296 -2.12 30.19 18.03
C SER A 296 -1.55 30.85 16.76
N VAL A 297 -0.98 30.07 15.84
CA VAL A 297 -0.37 30.58 14.61
C VAL A 297 -1.44 30.89 13.56
N THR A 298 -1.60 32.16 13.22
CA THR A 298 -2.66 32.66 12.32
C THR A 298 -2.22 32.88 10.88
N LYS A 299 -0.96 32.56 10.53
CA LYS A 299 -0.42 32.74 9.18
C LYS A 299 -1.25 31.99 8.13
N ASP A 300 -1.58 32.67 7.04
CA ASP A 300 -2.37 32.10 5.93
C ASP A 300 -1.72 30.84 5.33
N ALA A 301 -0.38 30.83 5.21
CA ALA A 301 0.36 29.68 4.72
C ALA A 301 0.20 28.43 5.61
N VAL A 302 0.14 28.61 6.93
CA VAL A 302 -0.11 27.53 7.90
C VAL A 302 -1.55 27.04 7.75
N ARG A 303 -2.54 27.94 7.65
CA ARG A 303 -3.95 27.57 7.42
C ARG A 303 -4.13 26.78 6.11
N ALA A 304 -3.49 27.21 5.04
CA ALA A 304 -3.51 26.50 3.75
C ALA A 304 -2.91 25.10 3.88
N LEU A 305 -1.77 24.96 4.56
CA LEU A 305 -1.14 23.65 4.80
C LEU A 305 -2.03 22.75 5.68
N MET A 306 -2.66 23.28 6.73
CA MET A 306 -3.61 22.53 7.55
C MET A 306 -4.82 22.04 6.73
N GLY A 307 -5.36 22.89 5.85
CA GLY A 307 -6.43 22.51 4.93
C GLY A 307 -6.00 21.42 3.95
N LYS A 308 -4.79 21.51 3.41
CA LYS A 308 -4.18 20.44 2.59
C LYS A 308 -4.10 19.12 3.36
N MET A 309 -3.56 19.15 4.58
CA MET A 309 -3.44 17.97 5.42
C MET A 309 -4.82 17.35 5.72
N ALA A 310 -5.86 18.16 5.92
CA ALA A 310 -7.22 17.65 6.11
C ALA A 310 -7.75 16.92 4.87
N ARG A 311 -7.55 17.50 3.68
CA ARG A 311 -8.00 16.89 2.41
C ARG A 311 -7.21 15.63 2.03
N GLU A 312 -5.92 15.61 2.33
CA GLU A 312 -5.04 14.47 2.07
C GLU A 312 -5.12 13.40 3.18
N THR A 313 -6.10 13.50 4.10
CA THR A 313 -6.31 12.58 5.25
C THR A 313 -5.14 12.51 6.23
N LEU A 314 -4.23 13.49 6.18
CA LEU A 314 -3.11 13.64 7.12
C LEU A 314 -3.54 14.32 8.43
N ARG A 315 -4.64 15.10 8.45
CA ARG A 315 -5.07 15.86 9.63
C ARG A 315 -6.08 15.12 10.51
N SER A 316 -6.92 14.23 9.97
CA SER A 316 -7.72 13.31 10.80
C SER A 316 -6.84 12.42 11.69
N ASP A 317 -5.61 12.16 11.23
CA ASP A 317 -4.58 11.41 11.95
C ASP A 317 -3.78 12.30 12.94
N LEU A 318 -3.96 13.63 12.93
CA LEU A 318 -3.26 14.60 13.79
C LEU A 318 -4.18 15.39 14.76
N ASP A 319 -5.50 15.51 14.50
CA ASP A 319 -6.45 16.34 15.27
C ASP A 319 -7.18 15.61 16.42
N LEU A 320 -6.83 14.36 16.75
CA LEU A 320 -7.37 13.65 17.93
C LEU A 320 -6.96 14.26 19.29
N HIS A 321 -6.10 15.28 19.31
CA HIS A 321 -5.54 15.83 20.53
C HIS A 321 -6.06 17.21 20.95
N ALA A 322 -7.20 17.71 20.43
CA ALA A 322 -7.62 19.03 20.87
C ALA A 322 -9.14 19.35 20.83
N SER A 323 -9.85 18.98 21.90
CA SER A 323 -10.90 19.83 22.50
C SER A 323 -10.97 19.64 24.03
N PRO A 324 -11.18 20.71 24.83
CA PRO A 324 -11.23 20.65 26.28
C PRO A 324 -12.66 20.47 26.82
N ALA A 325 -12.75 19.84 28.00
CA ALA A 325 -13.89 19.72 28.91
C ALA A 325 -14.97 18.68 28.56
N LEU A 326 -14.79 17.47 29.11
CA LEU A 326 -15.75 16.81 30.00
C LEU A 326 -15.01 15.69 30.75
N ASP A 327 -14.64 16.01 31.99
CA ASP A 327 -14.24 15.05 33.02
C ASP A 327 -15.38 14.05 33.22
N LEU A 328 -15.16 12.78 32.84
CA LEU A 328 -15.71 11.60 33.53
C LEU A 328 -15.09 10.31 32.94
N CYS A 329 -14.31 9.65 33.80
CA CYS A 329 -13.86 8.25 33.78
C CYS A 329 -12.70 7.83 32.87
N SER A 330 -11.55 7.64 33.53
CA SER A 330 -10.25 7.10 33.13
C SER A 330 -10.23 5.70 32.50
N ASP A 331 -11.38 5.06 32.31
CA ASP A 331 -11.46 3.74 31.66
C ASP A 331 -11.84 3.83 30.17
N PHE A 332 -12.31 5.00 29.70
CA PHE A 332 -12.70 5.21 28.30
C PHE A 332 -11.53 5.60 27.36
N LEU A 333 -10.42 6.13 27.90
CA LEU A 333 -9.24 6.56 27.12
C LEU A 333 -8.46 5.37 26.52
N ASN A 334 -8.44 4.21 27.19
CA ASN A 334 -7.71 3.03 26.72
C ASN A 334 -8.40 2.29 25.57
N ILE A 335 -9.69 2.57 25.31
CA ILE A 335 -10.48 1.83 24.32
C ILE A 335 -10.40 2.51 22.94
N MET A 336 -10.33 3.85 22.87
CA MET A 336 -10.21 4.58 21.59
C MET A 336 -8.84 4.44 20.93
N GLU A 337 -7.73 4.58 21.67
CA GLU A 337 -6.38 4.38 21.12
C GLU A 337 -6.18 2.93 20.63
N ALA A 338 -6.72 1.95 21.37
CA ALA A 338 -6.71 0.56 20.95
C ALA A 338 -7.55 0.34 19.68
N GLU A 339 -8.71 0.96 19.53
CA GLU A 339 -9.60 0.78 18.38
C GLU A 339 -9.04 1.39 17.08
N GLU A 340 -8.34 2.52 17.17
CA GLU A 340 -7.65 3.15 16.03
C GLU A 340 -6.41 2.37 15.60
N VAL A 341 -5.63 1.89 16.57
CA VAL A 341 -4.47 1.01 16.35
C VAL A 341 -4.90 -0.36 15.81
N LEU A 342 -6.04 -0.89 16.25
CA LEU A 342 -6.72 -2.07 15.70
C LEU A 342 -7.21 -1.82 14.27
N ARG A 343 -7.78 -0.64 13.97
CA ARG A 343 -8.25 -0.27 12.62
C ARG A 343 -7.08 -0.15 11.64
N ALA A 344 -5.97 0.48 12.05
CA ALA A 344 -4.73 0.57 11.27
C ALA A 344 -4.07 -0.82 11.08
N SER A 345 -4.06 -1.66 12.11
CA SER A 345 -3.58 -3.05 12.04
C SER A 345 -4.40 -3.92 11.10
N ARG A 346 -5.74 -3.82 11.16
CA ARG A 346 -6.67 -4.49 10.23
C ARG A 346 -6.47 -4.01 8.78
N TYR A 347 -6.15 -2.75 8.58
CA TYR A 347 -5.91 -2.18 7.27
C TYR A 347 -4.55 -2.61 6.69
N LEU A 348 -3.46 -2.52 7.46
CA LEU A 348 -2.12 -2.97 7.07
C LEU A 348 -2.08 -4.48 6.76
N SER A 349 -2.77 -5.28 7.57
CA SER A 349 -2.92 -6.72 7.31
C SER A 349 -3.72 -7.02 6.03
N GLN A 350 -4.73 -6.21 5.71
CA GLN A 350 -5.52 -6.36 4.50
C GLN A 350 -4.76 -5.90 3.23
N GLU A 351 -3.90 -4.90 3.34
CA GLU A 351 -3.07 -4.44 2.21
C GLU A 351 -1.89 -5.39 1.95
N MET A 352 -1.23 -5.88 3.01
CA MET A 352 -0.24 -6.94 2.92
C MET A 352 -0.83 -8.21 2.30
N PHE A 353 -2.08 -8.52 2.64
CA PHE A 353 -2.81 -9.61 2.01
C PHE A 353 -2.99 -9.39 0.51
N ARG A 354 -3.44 -8.21 0.06
CA ARG A 354 -3.65 -7.92 -1.37
C ARG A 354 -2.37 -8.04 -2.21
N LEU A 355 -1.24 -7.58 -1.67
CA LEU A 355 0.04 -7.64 -2.37
C LEU A 355 0.55 -9.07 -2.55
N LEU A 356 0.31 -9.93 -1.55
CA LEU A 356 0.89 -11.27 -1.47
C LEU A 356 -0.09 -12.39 -1.85
N ALA A 357 -1.38 -12.10 -1.97
CA ALA A 357 -2.39 -13.11 -2.29
C ALA A 357 -2.12 -13.69 -3.68
N THR A 358 -2.08 -15.02 -3.77
CA THR A 358 -2.00 -15.67 -5.08
C THR A 358 -3.34 -15.50 -5.80
N PRO A 359 -3.37 -15.00 -7.05
CA PRO A 359 -4.62 -14.80 -7.77
C PRO A 359 -5.45 -16.11 -7.91
N PRO A 360 -6.79 -16.06 -7.82
CA PRO A 360 -7.63 -17.27 -7.85
C PRO A 360 -7.49 -18.10 -9.13
N ASP A 361 -7.21 -17.47 -10.27
CA ASP A 361 -6.95 -18.11 -11.57
C ASP A 361 -5.61 -18.86 -11.57
N VAL A 362 -4.57 -18.29 -10.97
CA VAL A 362 -3.26 -18.94 -10.77
C VAL A 362 -3.42 -20.19 -9.89
N ILE A 363 -4.17 -20.08 -8.79
CA ILE A 363 -4.46 -21.22 -7.89
C ILE A 363 -5.23 -22.32 -8.64
N LYS A 364 -6.23 -21.96 -9.45
CA LYS A 364 -6.98 -22.92 -10.28
C LYS A 364 -6.06 -23.61 -11.29
N SER A 365 -5.19 -22.84 -11.95
CA SER A 365 -4.22 -23.36 -12.90
C SER A 365 -3.24 -24.33 -12.23
N GLY A 366 -2.67 -23.97 -11.08
CA GLY A 366 -1.75 -24.82 -10.31
C GLY A 366 -2.38 -26.14 -9.85
N ARG A 367 -3.65 -26.11 -9.40
CA ARG A 367 -4.39 -27.34 -9.08
C ARG A 367 -4.64 -28.22 -10.30
N ASN A 368 -4.97 -27.62 -11.44
CA ASN A 368 -5.18 -28.38 -12.68
C ASN A 368 -3.88 -28.96 -13.27
N ALA A 369 -2.75 -28.29 -13.03
CA ALA A 369 -1.43 -28.77 -13.43
C ALA A 369 -0.94 -29.94 -12.56
N SER A 370 -1.48 -30.10 -11.35
CA SER A 370 -1.17 -31.24 -10.48
C SER A 370 -1.76 -32.52 -11.06
N LYS A 371 -0.90 -33.34 -11.69
CA LYS A 371 -1.31 -34.64 -12.24
C LYS A 371 -1.69 -35.58 -11.10
N VAL A 372 -2.98 -35.94 -11.05
CA VAL A 372 -3.49 -36.93 -10.10
C VAL A 372 -2.84 -38.29 -10.39
N LEU A 373 -2.39 -38.97 -9.33
CA LEU A 373 -1.68 -40.25 -9.40
C LEU A 373 -2.49 -41.39 -8.77
N CYS A 374 -2.22 -42.63 -9.21
CA CYS A 374 -2.77 -43.81 -8.57
C CYS A 374 -2.25 -43.93 -7.12
N THR A 375 -3.13 -44.02 -6.14
CA THR A 375 -2.79 -44.13 -4.72
C THR A 375 -1.96 -45.39 -4.41
N THR A 376 -2.03 -46.45 -5.22
CA THR A 376 -1.32 -47.72 -4.93
C THR A 376 0.02 -47.83 -5.64
N CYS A 377 0.06 -47.59 -6.95
CA CYS A 377 1.24 -47.76 -7.79
C CYS A 377 1.84 -46.43 -8.29
N SER A 378 1.21 -45.32 -7.93
CA SER A 378 1.60 -43.96 -8.28
C SER A 378 1.56 -43.63 -9.77
N ILE A 379 1.10 -44.50 -10.67
CA ILE A 379 1.07 -44.20 -12.12
C ILE A 379 0.27 -42.91 -12.44
N VAL A 380 0.73 -42.15 -13.42
CA VAL A 380 0.16 -40.87 -13.90
C VAL A 380 -0.24 -40.98 -15.37
N GLY A 381 -1.11 -40.08 -15.84
CA GLY A 381 -1.47 -40.00 -17.27
C GLY A 381 -2.39 -41.13 -17.77
N VAL A 382 -2.90 -41.97 -16.86
CA VAL A 382 -3.91 -43.00 -17.15
C VAL A 382 -5.26 -42.57 -16.61
N LYS A 383 -6.34 -43.17 -17.13
CA LYS A 383 -7.69 -42.94 -16.60
C LYS A 383 -7.80 -43.56 -15.21
N LEU A 384 -7.87 -42.70 -14.18
CA LEU A 384 -8.00 -43.13 -12.79
C LEU A 384 -9.48 -43.22 -12.36
N GLN A 385 -9.76 -44.22 -11.53
CA GLN A 385 -11.05 -44.46 -10.87
C GLN A 385 -10.99 -43.93 -9.44
N THR A 386 -11.98 -43.17 -9.00
CA THR A 386 -12.05 -42.69 -7.62
C THR A 386 -12.65 -43.75 -6.70
N CYS A 387 -12.23 -43.75 -5.43
CA CYS A 387 -12.98 -44.48 -4.40
C CYS A 387 -14.40 -43.90 -4.32
N GLN A 388 -15.42 -44.73 -4.52
CA GLN A 388 -16.81 -44.29 -4.56
C GLN A 388 -17.33 -43.81 -3.19
N ARG A 389 -16.70 -44.27 -2.10
CA ARG A 389 -17.08 -43.92 -0.72
C ARG A 389 -16.51 -42.59 -0.24
N CYS A 390 -15.23 -42.29 -0.48
CA CYS A 390 -14.61 -41.05 0.01
C CYS A 390 -14.34 -40.02 -1.09
N LYS A 391 -14.27 -40.45 -2.36
CA LYS A 391 -13.94 -39.62 -3.54
C LYS A 391 -12.65 -38.80 -3.39
N SER A 392 -11.76 -39.19 -2.49
CA SER A 392 -10.52 -38.47 -2.14
C SER A 392 -9.23 -39.21 -2.51
N VAL A 393 -9.35 -40.40 -3.09
CA VAL A 393 -8.23 -41.22 -3.58
C VAL A 393 -8.57 -41.78 -4.95
N TRP A 394 -7.53 -42.02 -5.76
CA TRP A 394 -7.65 -42.42 -7.16
C TRP A 394 -6.84 -43.68 -7.43
N TYR A 395 -7.36 -44.60 -8.22
CA TYR A 395 -6.72 -45.88 -8.54
C TYR A 395 -6.72 -46.11 -10.04
N CYS A 396 -5.64 -46.63 -10.61
CA CYS A 396 -5.61 -47.00 -12.02
C CYS A 396 -6.41 -48.27 -12.33
N SER A 397 -6.71 -49.09 -11.31
CA SER A 397 -7.48 -50.32 -11.47
C SER A 397 -8.14 -50.77 -10.15
N LYS A 398 -9.07 -51.74 -10.23
CA LYS A 398 -9.71 -52.35 -9.04
C LYS A 398 -8.72 -53.13 -8.19
N GLU A 399 -7.68 -53.70 -8.80
CA GLU A 399 -6.61 -54.44 -8.15
C GLU A 399 -5.80 -53.50 -7.25
N CYS A 400 -5.45 -52.31 -7.78
CA CYS A 400 -4.80 -51.27 -6.98
C CYS A 400 -5.66 -50.85 -5.78
N GLN A 401 -6.97 -50.65 -5.98
CA GLN A 401 -7.88 -50.32 -4.89
C GLN A 401 -7.94 -51.43 -3.82
N LYS A 402 -8.04 -52.70 -4.23
CA LYS A 402 -8.05 -53.86 -3.29
C LYS A 402 -6.76 -53.98 -2.51
N SER A 403 -5.62 -53.73 -3.15
CA SER A 403 -4.30 -53.77 -2.49
C SER A 403 -4.12 -52.66 -1.46
N ASP A 404 -4.71 -51.47 -1.68
CA ASP A 404 -4.64 -50.35 -0.75
C ASP A 404 -5.69 -50.46 0.38
N TRP A 405 -6.75 -51.25 0.17
CA TRP A 405 -7.89 -51.36 1.10
C TRP A 405 -7.53 -51.67 2.56
N PRO A 406 -6.57 -52.56 2.90
CA PRO A 406 -6.20 -52.82 4.29
C PRO A 406 -5.78 -51.56 5.04
N HIS A 407 -5.16 -50.60 4.33
CA HIS A 407 -4.76 -49.31 4.87
C HIS A 407 -5.87 -48.28 4.68
N HIS A 408 -6.38 -48.10 3.45
CA HIS A 408 -7.39 -47.09 3.14
C HIS A 408 -8.65 -47.17 4.00
N LYS A 409 -9.10 -48.39 4.33
CA LYS A 409 -10.33 -48.60 5.09
C LYS A 409 -10.33 -47.92 6.46
N THR A 410 -9.16 -47.68 7.07
CA THR A 410 -9.07 -47.08 8.41
C THR A 410 -9.37 -45.57 8.39
N PHE A 411 -9.25 -44.92 7.24
CA PHE A 411 -9.49 -43.47 7.04
C PHE A 411 -10.47 -43.17 5.90
N CYS A 412 -11.19 -44.17 5.39
CA CYS A 412 -12.18 -44.03 4.32
C CYS A 412 -13.53 -43.54 4.89
N THR A 413 -13.78 -42.23 4.87
CA THR A 413 -15.02 -41.60 5.34
C THR A 413 -15.91 -41.10 4.19
N PRO A 414 -17.24 -40.91 4.39
CA PRO A 414 -18.18 -40.50 3.34
C PRO A 414 -17.86 -39.16 2.64
N THR A 415 -18.41 -39.05 1.44
CA THR A 415 -17.87 -38.43 0.22
C THR A 415 -17.54 -36.93 0.18
N ASP A 416 -18.10 -36.10 1.07
CA ASP A 416 -17.97 -34.64 0.92
C ASP A 416 -16.82 -34.07 1.75
N ARG A 417 -16.56 -34.63 2.94
CA ARG A 417 -15.55 -34.09 3.85
C ARG A 417 -14.12 -34.36 3.36
N SER A 418 -13.76 -35.61 3.06
CA SER A 418 -12.40 -35.94 2.59
C SER A 418 -12.09 -35.30 1.23
N LYS A 419 -13.08 -35.22 0.34
CA LYS A 419 -12.94 -34.54 -0.95
C LYS A 419 -12.74 -33.02 -0.76
N GLY A 420 -13.47 -32.41 0.18
CA GLY A 420 -13.29 -31.01 0.57
C GLY A 420 -11.90 -30.75 1.14
N LEU A 421 -11.44 -31.57 2.09
CA LEU A 421 -10.11 -31.46 2.72
C LEU A 421 -8.98 -31.63 1.70
N LEU A 422 -9.08 -32.63 0.83
CA LEU A 422 -8.12 -32.82 -0.26
C LEU A 422 -8.03 -31.58 -1.16
N LYS A 423 -9.19 -31.05 -1.59
CA LYS A 423 -9.23 -29.84 -2.40
C LYS A 423 -8.60 -28.65 -1.67
N LEU A 424 -8.79 -28.50 -0.36
CA LEU A 424 -8.16 -27.45 0.44
C LEU A 424 -6.64 -27.63 0.52
N MET A 425 -6.15 -28.85 0.75
CA MET A 425 -4.72 -29.14 0.80
C MET A 425 -4.05 -28.92 -0.57
N GLU A 426 -4.68 -29.33 -1.67
CA GLU A 426 -4.22 -29.00 -3.03
C GLU A 426 -4.22 -27.49 -3.29
N THR A 427 -5.24 -26.78 -2.79
CA THR A 427 -5.36 -25.32 -2.90
C THR A 427 -4.27 -24.61 -2.09
N LEU A 428 -3.88 -25.17 -0.95
CA LEU A 428 -2.83 -24.63 -0.08
C LEU A 428 -1.47 -24.67 -0.78
N VAL A 429 -1.14 -25.81 -1.40
CA VAL A 429 0.11 -25.96 -2.16
C VAL A 429 0.10 -25.18 -3.47
N ALA A 430 -1.08 -24.99 -4.09
CA ALA A 430 -1.22 -24.16 -5.28
C ALA A 430 -1.15 -22.64 -5.02
N ASN A 431 -1.15 -22.21 -3.76
CA ASN A 431 -0.89 -20.82 -3.40
C ASN A 431 0.63 -20.57 -3.42
N THR A 432 1.12 -19.83 -4.40
CA THR A 432 2.55 -19.56 -4.61
C THR A 432 3.23 -18.99 -3.36
N THR A 433 2.63 -17.99 -2.74
CA THR A 433 3.17 -17.36 -1.53
C THR A 433 3.25 -18.35 -0.37
N ILE A 434 2.18 -19.11 -0.14
CA ILE A 434 2.12 -20.08 0.96
C ILE A 434 3.09 -21.24 0.70
N SER A 435 3.17 -21.75 -0.53
CA SER A 435 4.12 -22.79 -0.93
C SER A 435 5.56 -22.36 -0.69
N ILE A 436 5.93 -21.15 -1.14
CA ILE A 436 7.28 -20.61 -0.92
C ILE A 436 7.58 -20.50 0.58
N LEU A 437 6.63 -20.04 1.40
CA LEU A 437 6.85 -19.93 2.85
C LEU A 437 6.96 -21.30 3.53
N LEU A 438 6.22 -22.31 3.08
CA LEU A 438 6.37 -23.70 3.56
C LEU A 438 7.74 -24.27 3.16
N GLU A 439 8.25 -23.93 1.98
CA GLU A 439 9.61 -24.28 1.56
C GLU A 439 10.68 -23.55 2.38
N VAL A 440 10.46 -22.28 2.75
CA VAL A 440 11.32 -21.55 3.69
C VAL A 440 11.34 -22.26 5.04
N CYS A 441 10.17 -22.66 5.58
CA CYS A 441 10.11 -23.46 6.81
C CYS A 441 10.94 -24.74 6.69
N ALA A 442 10.89 -25.44 5.54
CA ALA A 442 11.69 -26.63 5.29
C ALA A 442 13.20 -26.36 5.35
N VAL A 443 13.66 -25.27 4.71
CA VAL A 443 15.07 -24.87 4.68
C VAL A 443 15.58 -24.57 6.09
N LEU A 444 14.78 -23.84 6.88
CA LEU A 444 15.14 -23.44 8.24
C LEU A 444 15.16 -24.64 9.20
N ASP A 445 14.12 -25.48 9.19
CA ASP A 445 13.97 -26.60 10.13
C ASP A 445 15.02 -27.70 9.89
N LEU A 446 15.25 -28.05 8.61
CA LEU A 446 16.28 -29.04 8.23
C LEU A 446 17.70 -28.45 8.21
N LYS A 447 17.83 -27.12 8.33
CA LYS A 447 19.09 -26.36 8.23
C LYS A 447 19.81 -26.63 6.90
N LEU A 448 19.09 -26.55 5.79
CA LEU A 448 19.59 -26.89 4.45
C LEU A 448 20.67 -25.93 3.92
N LEU A 449 20.80 -24.74 4.51
CA LEU A 449 21.89 -23.80 4.21
C LEU A 449 23.27 -24.27 4.71
N ASN A 450 23.31 -25.33 5.52
CA ASN A 450 24.56 -25.91 6.01
C ASN A 450 25.16 -26.85 4.95
N ASP A 451 26.41 -26.64 4.57
CA ASP A 451 27.13 -27.47 3.59
C ASP A 451 27.16 -28.96 3.93
N LYS A 452 27.07 -29.32 5.22
CA LYS A 452 26.98 -30.72 5.68
C LYS A 452 25.66 -31.39 5.30
N LYS A 453 24.66 -30.63 4.86
CA LYS A 453 23.31 -31.08 4.48
C LYS A 453 23.09 -31.10 2.96
N LYS A 454 24.12 -30.85 2.15
CA LYS A 454 24.05 -30.82 0.67
C LYS A 454 23.53 -32.10 0.00
N ASP A 455 23.57 -33.24 0.71
CA ASP A 455 23.06 -34.51 0.20
C ASP A 455 21.55 -34.70 0.49
N VAL A 456 20.97 -33.90 1.39
CA VAL A 456 19.54 -33.95 1.77
C VAL A 456 18.69 -33.43 0.60
N GLY A 457 17.71 -34.24 0.19
CA GLY A 457 16.85 -33.93 -0.94
C GLY A 457 17.46 -34.24 -2.32
N PHE A 458 18.70 -34.72 -2.35
CA PHE A 458 19.39 -35.16 -3.56
C PHE A 458 19.68 -36.66 -3.53
N LYS A 459 20.45 -37.11 -2.53
CA LYS A 459 20.82 -38.52 -2.36
C LYS A 459 19.86 -39.26 -1.44
N PHE A 460 19.27 -38.57 -0.47
CA PHE A 460 18.29 -39.15 0.44
C PHE A 460 17.14 -38.18 0.68
N PRO A 461 15.90 -38.70 0.84
CA PRO A 461 14.71 -37.89 1.00
C PRO A 461 14.69 -37.20 2.36
N PHE A 462 13.90 -36.13 2.44
CA PHE A 462 13.42 -35.58 3.69
C PHE A 462 11.89 -35.53 3.66
N MET A 463 11.28 -35.58 4.83
CA MET A 463 9.84 -35.51 5.03
C MET A 463 9.49 -34.28 5.84
N ILE A 464 8.35 -33.68 5.53
CA ILE A 464 7.72 -32.64 6.31
C ILE A 464 6.33 -33.12 6.66
N ARG A 465 5.93 -32.95 7.91
CA ARG A 465 4.54 -33.11 8.35
C ARG A 465 3.96 -31.75 8.69
N VAL A 466 2.80 -31.47 8.12
CA VAL A 466 2.00 -30.26 8.33
C VAL A 466 0.64 -30.68 8.87
N ASP A 467 0.43 -30.50 10.17
CA ASP A 467 -0.87 -30.75 10.78
C ASP A 467 -1.75 -29.53 10.53
N ILE A 468 -2.91 -29.73 9.90
CA ILE A 468 -3.88 -28.67 9.55
C ILE A 468 -5.16 -28.81 10.37
N GLY A 469 -5.83 -27.69 10.58
CA GLY A 469 -7.17 -27.63 11.18
C GLY A 469 -8.07 -26.64 10.46
N ILE A 470 -9.38 -26.78 10.64
CA ILE A 470 -10.34 -25.77 10.19
C ILE A 470 -10.76 -24.95 11.40
N GLU A 471 -10.46 -23.66 11.36
CA GLU A 471 -10.86 -22.70 12.40
C GLU A 471 -11.97 -21.79 11.88
N PRO A 472 -12.87 -21.29 12.74
CA PRO A 472 -13.88 -20.33 12.33
C PRO A 472 -13.24 -19.04 11.83
N THR A 473 -13.83 -18.42 10.81
CA THR A 473 -13.32 -17.16 10.26
C THR A 473 -13.48 -15.96 11.19
N ASP A 474 -14.39 -16.07 12.17
CA ASP A 474 -14.57 -15.11 13.25
C ASP A 474 -13.88 -15.61 14.53
N MET A 475 -13.09 -14.75 15.15
CA MET A 475 -12.38 -15.07 16.40
C MET A 475 -13.36 -15.24 17.57
N LEU A 476 -14.51 -14.55 17.54
CA LEU A 476 -15.54 -14.69 18.58
C LEU A 476 -16.15 -16.09 18.57
N ASP A 477 -16.37 -16.67 17.40
CA ASP A 477 -16.85 -18.05 17.27
C ASP A 477 -15.84 -19.04 17.84
N PHE A 478 -14.54 -18.81 17.61
CA PHE A 478 -13.49 -19.64 18.22
C PHE A 478 -13.54 -19.57 19.75
N VAL A 479 -13.66 -18.36 20.31
CA VAL A 479 -13.74 -18.16 21.77
C VAL A 479 -14.98 -18.84 22.34
N LYS A 480 -16.14 -18.72 21.69
CA LYS A 480 -17.36 -19.41 22.10
C LYS A 480 -17.19 -20.93 22.10
N ILE A 481 -16.70 -21.50 21.00
CA ILE A 481 -16.47 -22.94 20.89
C ILE A 481 -15.46 -23.43 21.95
N CYS A 482 -14.44 -22.64 22.23
CA CYS A 482 -13.34 -23.01 23.12
C CYS A 482 -13.69 -22.85 24.61
N LEU A 483 -14.43 -21.81 25.00
CA LEU A 483 -14.53 -21.40 26.41
C LEU A 483 -15.96 -21.34 26.98
N THR A 484 -16.99 -21.40 26.15
CA THR A 484 -18.38 -21.24 26.60
C THR A 484 -19.26 -22.43 26.21
N ASP A 485 -20.35 -22.61 26.96
CA ASP A 485 -21.42 -23.57 26.62
C ASP A 485 -22.54 -22.88 25.80
N GLU A 486 -22.25 -21.72 25.21
CA GLU A 486 -23.23 -20.98 24.41
C GLU A 486 -23.58 -21.75 23.12
N PRO A 487 -24.83 -21.65 22.65
CA PRO A 487 -25.23 -22.26 21.39
C PRO A 487 -24.44 -21.66 20.21
N ILE A 488 -23.67 -22.51 19.54
CA ILE A 488 -22.90 -22.17 18.35
C ILE A 488 -23.84 -22.19 17.13
N PRO A 489 -23.71 -21.27 16.17
CA PRO A 489 -24.47 -21.34 14.92
C PRO A 489 -24.35 -22.72 14.26
N GLU A 490 -25.46 -23.21 13.69
CA GLU A 490 -25.50 -24.52 13.04
C GLU A 490 -24.46 -24.58 11.90
N LYS A 491 -24.36 -23.49 11.13
CA LYS A 491 -23.38 -23.32 10.05
C LYS A 491 -22.36 -22.25 10.42
N VAL A 492 -21.10 -22.68 10.57
CA VAL A 492 -19.97 -21.78 10.83
C VAL A 492 -19.01 -21.86 9.65
N GLN A 493 -18.68 -20.70 9.08
CA GLN A 493 -17.68 -20.61 8.03
C GLN A 493 -16.29 -20.81 8.63
N GLY A 494 -15.58 -21.84 8.19
CA GLY A 494 -14.23 -22.14 8.57
C GLY A 494 -13.19 -21.74 7.51
N MET A 495 -11.94 -21.67 7.94
CA MET A 495 -10.75 -21.46 7.12
C MET A 495 -9.66 -22.45 7.53
N LEU A 496 -8.90 -22.94 6.55
CA LEU A 496 -7.76 -23.82 6.80
C LEU A 496 -6.66 -23.05 7.54
N GLN A 497 -6.07 -23.71 8.53
CA GLN A 497 -4.96 -23.20 9.30
C GLN A 497 -3.91 -24.30 9.53
N ILE A 498 -2.65 -23.89 9.69
CA ILE A 498 -1.54 -24.77 10.04
C ILE A 498 -1.39 -24.79 11.56
N ASN A 499 -1.64 -25.95 12.14
CA ASN A 499 -1.54 -26.18 13.58
C ASN A 499 -0.15 -26.60 14.01
N HIS A 500 0.60 -27.30 13.16
CA HIS A 500 1.96 -27.72 13.48
C HIS A 500 2.75 -28.03 12.20
N PHE A 501 4.06 -27.82 12.26
CA PHE A 501 5.00 -28.10 11.17
C PHE A 501 6.26 -28.68 11.78
N PHE A 502 6.75 -29.79 11.23
CA PHE A 502 8.07 -30.29 11.54
C PHE A 502 8.62 -31.12 10.38
N SER A 503 9.94 -31.18 10.29
CA SER A 503 10.67 -31.98 9.33
C SER A 503 11.41 -33.13 10.00
N HIS A 504 11.62 -34.20 9.26
CA HIS A 504 12.46 -35.31 9.68
C HIS A 504 13.19 -35.95 8.50
N LEU A 505 14.21 -36.75 8.82
CA LEU A 505 15.02 -37.47 7.84
C LEU A 505 14.72 -38.97 7.95
N PRO A 506 13.85 -39.53 7.08
CA PRO A 506 13.49 -40.95 7.13
C PRO A 506 14.71 -41.87 7.09
N GLY A 507 14.71 -42.91 7.93
CA GLY A 507 15.81 -43.88 8.04
C GLY A 507 17.11 -43.31 8.64
N ARG A 508 17.06 -42.13 9.25
CA ARG A 508 18.19 -41.49 9.94
C ARG A 508 17.75 -40.96 11.29
N LEU A 509 18.70 -40.79 12.22
CA LEU A 509 18.47 -40.17 13.53
C LEU A 509 17.31 -40.81 14.32
N GLY A 510 17.14 -42.13 14.21
CA GLY A 510 16.06 -42.87 14.90
C GLY A 510 14.67 -42.71 14.28
N CYS A 511 14.54 -42.09 13.11
CA CYS A 511 13.28 -42.00 12.38
C CYS A 511 13.04 -43.24 11.50
N ASP A 512 11.78 -43.67 11.42
CA ASP A 512 11.38 -44.77 10.54
C ASP A 512 11.72 -44.48 9.06
N PRO A 513 12.07 -45.51 8.27
CA PRO A 513 12.25 -45.36 6.84
C PRO A 513 10.94 -44.98 6.15
N LEU A 514 11.05 -44.44 4.93
CA LEU A 514 9.87 -44.22 4.11
C LEU A 514 9.16 -45.55 3.83
N THR A 515 7.83 -45.51 3.77
CA THR A 515 7.09 -46.64 3.22
C THR A 515 7.49 -46.85 1.75
N PRO A 516 7.45 -48.09 1.23
CA PRO A 516 7.82 -48.36 -0.17
C PRO A 516 7.05 -47.49 -1.19
N LYS A 517 5.82 -47.08 -0.83
CA LYS A 517 4.99 -46.16 -1.60
C LYS A 517 5.56 -44.73 -1.64
N ARG A 518 5.97 -44.18 -0.50
CA ARG A 518 6.57 -42.84 -0.40
C ARG A 518 7.95 -42.79 -1.05
N GLU A 519 8.73 -43.85 -0.90
CA GLU A 519 10.04 -43.98 -1.56
C GLU A 519 9.91 -43.93 -3.09
N LYS A 520 9.00 -44.72 -3.68
CA LYS A 520 8.69 -44.65 -5.12
C LYS A 520 8.21 -43.27 -5.57
N LEU A 521 7.40 -42.60 -4.74
CA LEU A 521 6.91 -41.26 -5.05
C LEU A 521 8.05 -40.24 -5.10
N TRP A 522 8.98 -40.29 -4.14
CA TRP A 522 10.15 -39.41 -4.09
C TRP A 522 11.09 -39.65 -5.28
N HIS A 523 11.41 -40.91 -5.59
CA HIS A 523 12.27 -41.24 -6.74
C HIS A 523 11.69 -40.69 -8.05
N ARG A 524 10.39 -40.90 -8.30
CA ARG A 524 9.78 -40.34 -9.51
C ARG A 524 9.86 -38.82 -9.56
N ALA A 525 9.58 -38.14 -8.45
CA ALA A 525 9.66 -36.69 -8.40
C ALA A 525 11.07 -36.17 -8.68
N ARG A 526 12.11 -36.87 -8.20
CA ARG A 526 13.52 -36.59 -8.55
C ARG A 526 13.80 -36.80 -10.02
N ASP A 527 13.36 -37.91 -10.59
CA ASP A 527 13.58 -38.21 -12.02
C ASP A 527 12.89 -37.17 -12.91
N GLU A 528 11.64 -36.80 -12.60
CA GLU A 528 10.90 -35.75 -13.31
C GLU A 528 11.58 -34.38 -13.16
N ALA A 529 12.10 -34.06 -11.98
CA ALA A 529 12.86 -32.83 -11.77
C ALA A 529 14.14 -32.79 -12.60
N ASN A 530 14.90 -33.88 -12.64
CA ASN A 530 16.10 -34.00 -13.45
C ASN A 530 15.79 -33.80 -14.94
N ASN A 531 14.72 -34.44 -15.44
CA ASN A 531 14.29 -34.33 -16.83
C ASN A 531 13.80 -32.92 -17.20
N ASN A 532 13.24 -32.18 -16.24
CA ASN A 532 12.74 -30.82 -16.42
C ASN A 532 13.78 -29.72 -16.10
N GLY A 533 15.07 -30.08 -15.99
CA GLY A 533 16.15 -29.11 -15.73
C GLY A 533 16.21 -28.59 -14.29
N ARG A 534 15.48 -29.21 -13.36
CA ARG A 534 15.41 -28.87 -11.93
C ARG A 534 16.24 -29.82 -11.05
N GLY A 535 17.21 -30.51 -11.63
CA GLY A 535 18.05 -31.49 -10.90
C GLY A 535 18.87 -30.88 -9.75
N GLY A 536 19.12 -29.57 -9.81
CA GLY A 536 19.82 -28.78 -8.79
C GLY A 536 18.95 -28.37 -7.59
N ASP A 537 17.63 -28.58 -7.63
CA ASP A 537 16.74 -28.30 -6.49
C ASP A 537 16.74 -29.50 -5.52
N ALA A 538 16.70 -29.24 -4.21
CA ALA A 538 16.49 -30.28 -3.21
C ALA A 538 15.00 -30.70 -3.19
N PHE A 539 14.71 -31.99 -3.23
CA PHE A 539 13.32 -32.50 -3.24
C PHE A 539 12.99 -33.32 -2.01
N GLY A 540 11.80 -33.10 -1.47
CA GLY A 540 11.25 -33.83 -0.35
C GLY A 540 9.80 -34.20 -0.56
N LEU A 541 9.19 -34.71 0.50
CA LEU A 541 7.79 -35.07 0.55
C LEU A 541 7.13 -34.29 1.69
N MET A 542 5.97 -33.71 1.42
CA MET A 542 5.17 -32.98 2.40
C MET A 542 3.87 -33.74 2.67
N GLU A 543 3.67 -34.16 3.91
CA GLU A 543 2.46 -34.80 4.39
C GLU A 543 1.57 -33.78 5.09
N PHE A 544 0.36 -33.58 4.56
CA PHE A 544 -0.68 -32.79 5.23
C PHE A 544 -1.60 -33.74 6.00
N VAL A 545 -1.81 -33.49 7.28
CA VAL A 545 -2.64 -34.33 8.16
C VAL A 545 -3.78 -33.48 8.73
N SER A 546 -5.02 -33.92 8.58
CA SER A 546 -6.20 -33.28 9.19
C SER A 546 -6.54 -33.86 10.56
N ASP A 547 -7.44 -33.18 11.27
CA ASP A 547 -8.03 -33.60 12.54
C ASP A 547 -8.65 -35.01 12.50
N SER A 548 -9.29 -35.35 11.37
CA SER A 548 -9.92 -36.65 11.15
C SER A 548 -8.93 -37.79 10.89
N GLY A 549 -7.63 -37.52 10.90
CA GLY A 549 -6.57 -38.47 10.51
C GLY A 549 -6.44 -38.66 9.00
N PHE A 550 -7.27 -38.00 8.18
CA PHE A 550 -7.09 -37.97 6.73
C PHE A 550 -5.78 -37.24 6.40
N SER A 551 -4.88 -37.92 5.67
CA SER A 551 -3.62 -37.34 5.22
C SER A 551 -3.36 -37.54 3.72
N ILE A 552 -2.59 -36.62 3.15
CA ILE A 552 -2.07 -36.72 1.79
C ILE A 552 -0.58 -36.43 1.79
N THR A 553 0.16 -37.06 0.88
CA THR A 553 1.59 -36.81 0.71
C THR A 553 1.84 -36.26 -0.69
N ILE A 554 2.46 -35.08 -0.77
CA ILE A 554 2.75 -34.36 -2.01
C ILE A 554 4.27 -34.23 -2.15
N PRO A 555 4.88 -34.63 -3.29
CA PRO A 555 6.27 -34.34 -3.56
C PRO A 555 6.46 -32.86 -3.90
N PHE A 556 7.55 -32.27 -3.42
CA PHE A 556 7.85 -30.87 -3.69
C PHE A 556 9.37 -30.64 -3.75
N GLY A 557 9.78 -29.58 -4.43
CA GLY A 557 11.18 -29.16 -4.55
C GLY A 557 11.36 -27.76 -3.96
N ILE A 558 12.49 -27.53 -3.29
CA ILE A 558 12.84 -26.21 -2.74
C ILE A 558 13.16 -25.26 -3.89
N HIS A 559 12.30 -24.27 -4.10
CA HIS A 559 12.47 -23.26 -5.13
C HIS A 559 13.66 -22.33 -4.79
N PRO A 560 14.42 -21.85 -5.79
CA PRO A 560 15.54 -20.94 -5.57
C PRO A 560 15.18 -19.68 -4.78
N LEU A 561 13.95 -19.16 -4.97
CA LEU A 561 13.43 -18.03 -4.20
C LEU A 561 13.27 -18.36 -2.71
N ALA A 562 12.75 -19.54 -2.35
CA ALA A 562 12.62 -19.97 -0.97
C ALA A 562 14.00 -20.11 -0.30
N HIS A 563 14.96 -20.69 -1.03
CA HIS A 563 16.35 -20.76 -0.57
C HIS A 563 16.98 -19.38 -0.36
N LYS A 564 16.73 -18.43 -1.29
CA LYS A 564 17.20 -17.05 -1.15
C LYS A 564 16.58 -16.35 0.05
N LEU A 565 15.26 -16.41 0.22
CA LEU A 565 14.56 -15.79 1.34
C LEU A 565 15.07 -16.32 2.69
N ALA A 566 15.23 -17.64 2.81
CA ALA A 566 15.78 -18.26 4.02
C ALA A 566 17.24 -17.85 4.29
N LYS A 567 18.03 -17.61 3.25
CA LYS A 567 19.43 -17.15 3.36
C LYS A 567 19.53 -15.69 3.77
N ASP A 568 18.72 -14.82 3.16
CA ASP A 568 18.68 -13.40 3.45
C ASP A 568 18.10 -13.17 4.86
N ALA A 569 17.21 -14.06 5.31
CA ALA A 569 16.65 -14.13 6.67
C ALA A 569 16.09 -12.79 7.18
N GLU A 570 15.54 -11.97 6.27
CA GLU A 570 14.98 -10.67 6.62
C GLU A 570 13.84 -10.83 7.64
N PRO A 571 13.80 -10.03 8.73
CA PRO A 571 12.75 -10.14 9.73
C PRO A 571 11.35 -9.89 9.16
N PHE A 572 10.38 -10.71 9.55
CA PHE A 572 8.97 -10.41 9.30
C PHE A 572 8.56 -9.19 10.10
N THR A 573 7.85 -8.27 9.45
CA THR A 573 7.16 -7.18 10.14
C THR A 573 5.72 -7.63 10.38
N THR A 574 5.38 -7.98 11.62
CA THR A 574 4.05 -8.43 12.02
C THR A 574 3.33 -7.33 12.78
N VAL A 575 2.06 -7.10 12.48
CA VAL A 575 1.21 -6.15 13.20
C VAL A 575 0.24 -6.92 14.07
N SER A 576 0.25 -6.68 15.38
CA SER A 576 -0.66 -7.36 16.32
C SER A 576 -2.11 -7.05 15.95
N ALA A 577 -2.92 -8.06 15.73
CA ALA A 577 -4.34 -7.88 15.40
C ALA A 577 -5.18 -7.42 16.61
N ILE A 578 -4.60 -7.38 17.81
CA ILE A 578 -5.25 -7.02 19.09
C ILE A 578 -4.73 -5.66 19.60
N THR A 579 -3.42 -5.43 19.49
CA THR A 579 -2.74 -4.25 20.06
C THR A 579 -2.17 -3.31 19.00
N GLY A 580 -2.27 -3.67 17.71
CA GLY A 580 -1.68 -3.00 16.54
C GLY A 580 -0.19 -2.67 16.60
N THR A 581 0.51 -3.23 17.59
CA THR A 581 1.95 -3.12 17.75
C THR A 581 2.66 -3.76 16.56
N VAL A 582 3.49 -2.97 15.88
CA VAL A 582 4.37 -3.46 14.82
C VAL A 582 5.60 -4.08 15.48
N THR A 583 5.80 -5.37 15.25
CA THR A 583 6.93 -6.14 15.79
C THR A 583 7.75 -6.69 14.64
N ARG A 584 9.06 -6.44 14.66
CA ARG A 584 10.01 -7.15 13.79
C ARG A 584 10.38 -8.47 14.46
N ARG A 585 9.98 -9.57 13.85
CA ARG A 585 10.29 -10.92 14.35
C ARG A 585 11.28 -11.59 13.39
N PRO A 586 12.30 -12.29 13.92
CA PRO A 586 13.25 -12.99 13.07
C PRO A 586 12.51 -14.02 12.20
N MET A 587 13.08 -14.32 11.02
CA MET A 587 12.57 -15.38 10.17
C MET A 587 12.89 -16.74 10.82
N THR A 588 11.87 -17.37 11.39
CA THR A 588 11.90 -18.70 12.00
C THR A 588 10.74 -19.53 11.47
N VAL A 589 10.75 -20.84 11.74
CA VAL A 589 9.65 -21.73 11.33
C VAL A 589 8.33 -21.26 11.93
N GLU A 590 8.35 -20.84 13.19
CA GLU A 590 7.16 -20.35 13.92
C GLU A 590 6.63 -19.04 13.35
N THR A 591 7.50 -18.07 13.03
CA THR A 591 7.06 -16.78 12.48
C THR A 591 6.56 -16.91 11.05
N CYS A 592 7.16 -17.79 10.24
CA CYS A 592 6.63 -18.16 8.92
C CYS A 592 5.24 -18.80 9.03
N MET A 593 5.04 -19.76 9.95
CA MET A 593 3.72 -20.38 10.17
C MET A 593 2.67 -19.37 10.59
N GLU A 594 2.99 -18.50 11.56
CA GLU A 594 2.08 -17.45 12.02
C GLU A 594 1.73 -16.47 10.89
N PHE A 595 2.71 -16.13 10.03
CA PHE A 595 2.47 -15.31 8.85
C PHE A 595 1.53 -15.98 7.85
N ILE A 596 1.75 -17.26 7.50
CA ILE A 596 0.86 -18.02 6.61
C ILE A 596 -0.57 -18.03 7.18
N ASN A 597 -0.69 -18.36 8.46
CA ASN A 597 -1.97 -18.41 9.14
C ASN A 597 -2.67 -17.06 9.10
N HIS A 598 -1.98 -15.98 9.48
CA HIS A 598 -2.49 -14.62 9.40
C HIS A 598 -2.90 -14.23 7.97
N HIS A 599 -2.10 -14.57 6.96
CA HIS A 599 -2.42 -14.34 5.55
C HIS A 599 -3.75 -15.02 5.15
N VAL A 600 -3.99 -16.26 5.59
CA VAL A 600 -5.29 -16.93 5.38
C VAL A 600 -6.43 -16.25 6.14
N ARG A 601 -6.20 -15.76 7.37
CA ARG A 601 -7.23 -15.04 8.16
C ARG A 601 -7.64 -13.69 7.56
N SER A 602 -6.69 -13.03 6.91
CA SER A 602 -6.87 -11.73 6.25
C SER A 602 -7.67 -11.82 4.95
N ASP A 603 -7.79 -13.02 4.36
CA ASP A 603 -8.58 -13.26 3.15
C ASP A 603 -10.10 -13.18 3.42
N LYS A 604 -10.68 -11.97 3.49
CA LYS A 604 -12.13 -11.79 3.74
C LYS A 604 -13.04 -12.23 2.59
N GLN A 605 -12.51 -12.32 1.36
CA GLN A 605 -13.30 -12.60 0.15
C GLN A 605 -13.10 -14.02 -0.40
N ASN A 606 -12.40 -14.89 0.32
CA ASN A 606 -12.07 -16.25 -0.12
C ASN A 606 -11.33 -16.27 -1.48
N GLN A 607 -10.39 -15.34 -1.67
CA GLN A 607 -9.51 -15.25 -2.83
C GLN A 607 -8.53 -16.42 -2.87
N LEU A 608 -7.96 -16.80 -1.72
CA LEU A 608 -7.03 -17.94 -1.60
C LEU A 608 -7.75 -19.30 -1.74
N LYS A 609 -9.09 -19.31 -1.71
CA LYS A 609 -9.94 -20.52 -1.80
C LYS A 609 -9.73 -21.53 -0.66
N LEU A 610 -9.30 -21.06 0.51
CA LEU A 610 -8.99 -21.88 1.69
C LEU A 610 -10.10 -21.92 2.75
N ARG A 611 -11.33 -21.52 2.39
CA ARG A 611 -12.50 -21.56 3.29
C ARG A 611 -13.44 -22.73 3.00
N THR A 612 -14.01 -23.32 4.05
CA THR A 612 -15.01 -24.42 4.01
C THR A 612 -15.98 -24.30 5.18
N GLU A 613 -17.14 -24.95 5.12
CA GLU A 613 -18.02 -25.07 6.31
C GLU A 613 -17.35 -25.96 7.37
N MET A 614 -17.45 -25.55 8.64
CA MET A 614 -16.96 -26.35 9.78
C MET A 614 -17.89 -27.52 10.08
N THR A 615 -17.29 -28.65 10.41
CA THR A 615 -17.99 -29.84 10.91
C THR A 615 -18.00 -29.88 12.43
N GLU A 616 -18.83 -30.74 13.03
CA GLU A 616 -18.78 -30.98 14.48
C GLU A 616 -17.43 -31.57 14.94
N SER A 617 -16.72 -32.29 14.07
CA SER A 617 -15.34 -32.73 14.35
C SER A 617 -14.39 -31.54 14.54
N ASP A 618 -14.47 -30.54 13.64
CA ASP A 618 -13.66 -29.32 13.74
C ASP A 618 -13.93 -28.56 15.04
N LYS A 619 -15.22 -28.39 15.37
CA LYS A 619 -15.66 -27.71 16.59
C LYS A 619 -15.22 -28.47 17.84
N ALA A 620 -15.27 -29.81 17.82
CA ALA A 620 -14.84 -30.65 18.93
C ALA A 620 -13.34 -30.45 19.25
N VAL A 621 -12.47 -30.42 18.24
CA VAL A 621 -11.03 -30.18 18.45
C VAL A 621 -10.78 -28.87 19.19
N ILE A 622 -11.48 -27.79 18.82
CA ILE A 622 -11.37 -26.48 19.48
C ILE A 622 -11.91 -26.55 20.92
N ARG A 623 -13.06 -27.22 21.13
CA ARG A 623 -13.72 -27.38 22.44
C ARG A 623 -12.86 -28.16 23.44
N ASP A 624 -12.05 -29.10 22.96
CA ASP A 624 -11.20 -29.94 23.79
C ASP A 624 -9.87 -29.29 24.19
N VAL A 625 -9.53 -28.14 23.59
CA VAL A 625 -8.26 -27.44 23.86
C VAL A 625 -8.04 -27.15 25.36
N PRO A 626 -9.03 -26.65 26.13
CA PRO A 626 -8.82 -26.33 27.54
C PRO A 626 -8.57 -27.56 28.42
N ASP A 627 -9.07 -28.73 28.05
CA ASP A 627 -8.97 -29.95 28.87
C ASP A 627 -7.61 -30.63 28.71
N LYS A 628 -6.67 -30.32 29.61
CA LYS A 628 -5.29 -30.86 29.63
C LYS A 628 -5.22 -32.39 29.73
N SER A 629 -6.31 -33.08 30.07
CA SER A 629 -6.35 -34.55 30.10
C SER A 629 -6.49 -35.19 28.70
N ILE A 630 -6.88 -34.42 27.69
CA ILE A 630 -7.06 -34.90 26.31
C ILE A 630 -5.72 -34.85 25.54
N PHE A 631 -5.22 -36.01 25.11
CA PHE A 631 -3.95 -36.17 24.38
C PHE A 631 -4.13 -36.55 22.90
N ARG A 632 -5.15 -36.00 22.23
CA ARG A 632 -5.31 -36.16 20.77
C ARG A 632 -4.30 -35.29 20.02
N ASP A 633 -3.62 -35.86 19.02
CA ASP A 633 -2.62 -35.14 18.19
C ASP A 633 -3.13 -33.78 17.69
N ALA A 634 -4.35 -33.73 17.15
CA ALA A 634 -4.95 -32.49 16.63
C ALA A 634 -5.14 -31.42 17.72
N VAL A 635 -5.50 -31.84 18.95
CA VAL A 635 -5.67 -30.95 20.11
C VAL A 635 -4.32 -30.46 20.61
N LEU A 636 -3.32 -31.34 20.67
CA LEU A 636 -1.94 -30.97 21.06
C LEU A 636 -1.32 -29.99 20.05
N ALA A 637 -1.51 -30.22 18.76
CA ALA A 637 -1.06 -29.31 17.70
C ALA A 637 -1.71 -27.92 17.83
N LEU A 638 -3.03 -27.88 18.07
CA LEU A 638 -3.76 -26.61 18.28
C LEU A 638 -3.33 -25.90 19.58
N ARG A 639 -3.07 -26.63 20.67
CA ARG A 639 -2.48 -26.06 21.90
C ARG A 639 -1.11 -25.43 21.64
N GLY A 640 -0.25 -26.14 20.92
CA GLY A 640 1.05 -25.63 20.50
C GLY A 640 0.92 -24.36 19.65
N LYS A 641 -0.13 -24.28 18.83
CA LYS A 641 -0.46 -23.07 18.03
C LYS A 641 -0.87 -21.90 18.90
N MET A 642 -1.78 -22.13 19.83
CA MET A 642 -2.23 -21.09 20.75
C MET A 642 -1.12 -20.62 21.68
N ALA A 643 -0.12 -21.46 21.95
CA ALA A 643 1.05 -21.09 22.74
C ALA A 643 2.02 -20.17 21.99
N ARG A 644 2.15 -20.33 20.66
CA ARG A 644 3.16 -19.61 19.84
C ARG A 644 2.61 -18.36 19.15
N GLU A 645 1.34 -18.34 18.76
CA GLU A 645 0.75 -17.23 18.00
C GLU A 645 0.23 -16.13 18.94
N THR A 646 0.63 -14.89 18.65
CA THR A 646 0.29 -13.71 19.46
C THR A 646 -1.22 -13.46 19.54
N LEU A 647 -1.97 -13.88 18.52
CA LEU A 647 -3.43 -13.78 18.44
C LEU A 647 -4.14 -14.40 19.65
N TYR A 648 -3.63 -15.52 20.18
CA TYR A 648 -4.29 -16.25 21.26
C TYR A 648 -3.78 -15.88 22.65
N ALA A 649 -2.80 -14.98 22.75
CA ALA A 649 -2.15 -14.62 24.02
C ALA A 649 -3.13 -14.11 25.08
N HIS A 650 -4.27 -13.55 24.66
CA HIS A 650 -5.30 -12.96 25.51
C HIS A 650 -6.46 -13.91 25.82
N ILE A 651 -6.43 -15.15 25.31
CA ILE A 651 -7.44 -16.16 25.63
C ILE A 651 -7.07 -16.79 26.98
N PRO A 652 -7.95 -16.70 28.01
CA PRO A 652 -7.68 -17.25 29.32
C PRO A 652 -7.36 -18.75 29.23
N ARG A 653 -6.17 -19.14 29.73
CA ARG A 653 -5.81 -20.56 29.88
C ARG A 653 -6.42 -21.04 31.20
N ARG A 654 -7.44 -21.90 31.15
CA ARG A 654 -7.93 -22.59 32.35
C ARG A 654 -6.90 -23.59 32.87
#